data_AF-F4W5N2-F1
#
_entry.id   AF-F4W5N2-F1
#
_cell.length_a   1.000
_cell.length_b   1.000
_cell.length_c   1.000
_cell.angle_alpha   90.00
_cell.angle_beta   90.00
_cell.angle_gamma   90.00
#
_symmetry.space_group_name_H-M   'P 1'
#
loop_
_entity.id
_entity.type
_entity.pdbx_description
1 polymer ?
#
loop_
_entity_poly.entity_id
_entity_poly.type
_entity_poly.pdbx_seq_one_letter_code
_entity_poly.pdbx_strand_id
1 'polypeptide(L)'
;MAYSDQNYEIPKGIRARQNGQYEIPEEKTAAKAGLDVLHTSRIDRGITEEDVERKITTLKQLLEKDPRAADLKWSLFVAASNTYRYDSCLKPFPPMYIKNECKDIEALRRVIESVPPLLVICKELGETDVYQNYGEIIELLYWVLLRLRDPYIKSVQKEYYNSILRKVPLEVPVAAPNLIFQMASAKQSTSEEKWKSNAKGHSTFYAYHGSRLENFHSIVHYGLQQNMCKRSQFGKGIYFSSELGVSLPYSPVGYGWGGSLLGSEISCIALCELINHPDIKRGDSRDNAQNTLSDSVSGRIPEKYFVVTNSDLVRIRYLLVYTQDLHTTSTTDSTGLLAWFKQHKLLTFNHANQENIKSIKPSVVVVPSKGKRAVLGEISNKVNTLRGVEPIDRINLLQKKKVPVSKRQVVKPNVNPPEKPPVQVVKPIVKTTSSSNVNNACNVVNVPATLVSQKREERNSFSTDLLKFEDIDEQDKNNPILVSLYTNDIHEYLRTLEIKFTIKKGYLAGQEITPKMRCVLVDWLVEVHQQFRLMQETLYLTIAIIDRFLQLFRSIDRKKLQLVGVTAMFIASKYEEMYSPDISDFVYITDKAYSKIDILNMEMLIVKTLDYSFGRPLPLHFLRRYSKAGKALPVHHTMAKYFLEESLVYYEMCHYPPSLIAAAAIYLAFLIIGNDEDDEGKVIWSDTLAYYSTYSKDDVLPAVHDIAAIITNAENSKYQAVRKKYVHVKHMKISIRPELKSPIMLSIAGKSNKS
;
A
#
# COMPACT_ATOMS: atom_id res chain seq x y z
N MET A 1 -70.43 -6.48 -1.11
CA MET A 1 -71.73 -6.42 -0.41
C MET A 1 -72.03 -7.81 0.11
N ALA A 2 -72.14 -7.91 1.45
CA ALA A 2 -72.83 -8.96 2.23
C ALA A 2 -72.33 -10.43 2.04
N TYR A 3 -72.28 -11.31 3.04
CA TYR A 3 -73.16 -11.50 4.18
C TYR A 3 -72.38 -12.15 5.35
N SER A 4 -72.75 -11.76 6.56
CA SER A 4 -72.57 -12.51 7.80
C SER A 4 -73.60 -13.65 7.90
N ASP A 5 -73.31 -14.69 8.69
CA ASP A 5 -74.13 -15.11 9.85
C ASP A 5 -73.93 -16.58 10.25
N GLN A 6 -74.30 -16.82 11.53
CA GLN A 6 -74.68 -18.07 12.22
C GLN A 6 -73.65 -18.57 13.25
N ASN A 7 -73.77 -18.15 14.52
CA ASN A 7 -74.70 -18.60 15.57
C ASN A 7 -74.37 -20.01 16.10
N TYR A 8 -74.06 -20.14 17.40
CA TYR A 8 -75.02 -20.64 18.39
C TYR A 8 -74.46 -20.56 19.83
N GLU A 9 -75.38 -20.27 20.75
CA GLU A 9 -75.21 -19.86 22.14
C GLU A 9 -75.44 -21.02 23.15
N ILE A 10 -74.68 -21.00 24.27
CA ILE A 10 -75.12 -21.20 25.69
C ILE A 10 -75.48 -22.65 26.16
N PRO A 11 -75.42 -23.06 27.47
CA PRO A 11 -74.94 -22.44 28.73
C PRO A 11 -73.98 -23.25 29.63
N LYS A 12 -73.35 -22.46 30.51
CA LYS A 12 -72.80 -22.66 31.87
C LYS A 12 -73.33 -23.81 32.75
N GLY A 13 -72.40 -24.44 33.47
CA GLY A 13 -72.62 -25.13 34.75
C GLY A 13 -71.49 -24.78 35.74
N ILE A 14 -71.87 -24.27 36.92
CA ILE A 14 -71.04 -23.63 37.96
C ILE A 14 -70.54 -24.68 38.97
N ARG A 15 -69.26 -24.63 39.39
CA ARG A 15 -68.85 -24.62 40.83
C ARG A 15 -67.33 -24.47 41.06
N ALA A 16 -67.03 -23.34 41.72
CA ALA A 16 -65.94 -23.01 42.64
C ALA A 16 -64.74 -23.95 42.80
N ARG A 17 -63.54 -23.41 42.55
CA ARG A 17 -62.26 -23.89 43.12
C ARG A 17 -61.63 -22.78 43.96
N GLN A 18 -61.21 -23.16 45.17
CA GLN A 18 -60.43 -22.35 46.10
C GLN A 18 -58.96 -22.25 45.65
N ASN A 19 -58.36 -21.16 46.12
CA ASN A 19 -57.06 -20.59 45.79
C ASN A 19 -55.85 -21.52 46.00
N GLY A 20 -54.90 -21.43 45.08
CA GLY A 20 -53.50 -21.80 45.23
C GLY A 20 -52.68 -21.07 44.18
N GLN A 21 -52.19 -19.87 44.52
CA GLN A 21 -51.28 -19.07 43.70
C GLN A 21 -49.89 -19.71 43.67
N TYR A 22 -49.38 -20.01 42.47
CA TYR A 22 -47.99 -19.76 42.07
C TYR A 22 -47.99 -19.58 40.54
N GLU A 23 -47.75 -18.35 40.10
CA GLU A 23 -47.75 -17.93 38.69
C GLU A 23 -46.44 -18.31 37.98
N ILE A 24 -46.58 -18.93 36.82
CA ILE A 24 -45.62 -18.90 35.71
C ILE A 24 -46.06 -17.76 34.78
N PRO A 25 -45.15 -17.01 34.16
CA PRO A 25 -45.40 -16.61 32.77
C PRO A 25 -44.29 -17.03 31.82
N GLU A 26 -44.70 -17.72 30.76
CA GLU A 26 -43.94 -18.08 29.57
C GLU A 26 -43.64 -16.87 28.66
N GLU A 27 -42.48 -16.98 28.03
CA GLU A 27 -42.06 -16.55 26.68
C GLU A 27 -42.48 -15.20 26.08
N LYS A 28 -41.45 -14.46 25.61
CA LYS A 28 -41.42 -13.98 24.23
C LYS A 28 -40.00 -13.97 23.65
N THR A 29 -39.93 -14.56 22.46
CA THR A 29 -38.81 -14.87 21.59
C THR A 29 -38.16 -13.62 20.97
N ALA A 30 -36.81 -13.60 20.84
CA ALA A 30 -36.11 -13.04 19.68
C ALA A 30 -34.59 -13.38 19.74
N ALA A 31 -34.17 -14.26 18.84
CA ALA A 31 -32.80 -14.67 18.63
C ALA A 31 -31.94 -13.57 17.97
N LYS A 32 -30.70 -13.40 18.45
CA LYS A 32 -29.57 -12.91 17.63
C LYS A 32 -28.28 -13.52 18.17
N ALA A 33 -27.78 -14.50 17.41
CA ALA A 33 -26.51 -15.16 17.62
C ALA A 33 -25.33 -14.19 17.39
N GLY A 34 -24.59 -13.91 18.45
CA GLY A 34 -23.19 -13.49 18.40
C GLY A 34 -22.43 -14.54 19.22
N LEU A 35 -21.59 -15.34 18.56
CA LEU A 35 -20.84 -16.39 19.22
C LEU A 35 -19.89 -15.79 20.27
N ASP A 36 -20.11 -16.24 21.50
CA ASP A 36 -19.31 -16.02 22.70
C ASP A 36 -17.85 -16.42 22.50
N VAL A 37 -16.96 -15.43 22.41
CA VAL A 37 -15.53 -15.56 22.76
C VAL A 37 -15.12 -14.34 23.59
N LEU A 38 -15.87 -14.06 24.65
CA LEU A 38 -15.49 -13.10 25.70
C LEU A 38 -15.79 -13.70 27.07
N HIS A 39 -15.10 -14.79 27.41
CA HIS A 39 -14.98 -15.18 28.80
C HIS A 39 -13.55 -15.62 29.11
N THR A 40 -12.68 -14.67 29.45
CA THR A 40 -11.55 -14.89 30.38
C THR A 40 -11.18 -13.57 31.07
N SER A 41 -12.08 -13.04 31.91
CA SER A 41 -11.68 -12.16 33.00
C SER A 41 -11.27 -13.03 34.19
N ARG A 42 -9.96 -13.21 34.37
CA ARG A 42 -9.25 -13.56 35.63
C ARG A 42 -7.77 -13.80 35.29
N ILE A 43 -7.03 -12.71 35.14
CA ILE A 43 -5.56 -12.71 35.26
C ILE A 43 -5.30 -12.25 36.69
N ASP A 44 -5.09 -13.23 37.56
CA ASP A 44 -4.31 -13.15 38.81
C ASP A 44 -4.42 -14.51 39.51
N ARG A 45 -3.69 -15.49 38.96
CA ARG A 45 -3.18 -16.63 39.73
C ARG A 45 -1.69 -16.64 39.46
N GLY A 46 -0.88 -16.64 40.52
CA GLY A 46 0.57 -16.69 40.41
C GLY A 46 0.99 -17.81 39.46
N ILE A 47 1.88 -17.48 38.52
CA ILE A 47 2.45 -18.46 37.61
C ILE A 47 3.22 -19.46 38.48
N THR A 48 2.77 -20.71 38.52
CA THR A 48 3.49 -21.77 39.24
C THR A 48 4.70 -22.22 38.42
N GLU A 49 5.77 -22.68 39.07
CA GLU A 49 6.94 -23.23 38.38
C GLU A 49 6.54 -24.41 37.46
N GLU A 50 5.59 -25.24 37.90
CA GLU A 50 5.01 -26.32 37.09
C GLU A 50 4.32 -25.82 35.80
N ASP A 51 3.64 -24.67 35.85
CA ASP A 51 3.01 -24.08 34.67
C ASP A 51 4.04 -23.61 33.65
N VAL A 52 5.17 -23.06 34.11
CA VAL A 52 6.29 -22.61 33.26
C VAL A 52 6.96 -23.79 32.58
N GLU A 53 7.31 -24.82 33.36
CA GLU A 53 7.94 -26.02 32.83
C GLU A 53 7.07 -26.66 31.74
N ARG A 54 5.77 -26.80 32.00
CA ARG A 54 4.82 -27.32 31.01
C ARG A 54 4.79 -26.48 29.72
N LYS A 55 4.83 -25.14 29.80
CA LYS A 55 4.88 -24.27 28.61
C LYS A 55 6.15 -24.51 27.80
N ILE A 56 7.29 -24.58 28.47
CA ILE A 56 8.61 -24.82 27.84
C ILE A 56 8.61 -26.18 27.13
N THR A 57 8.23 -27.25 27.83
CA THR A 57 8.22 -28.62 27.27
C THR A 57 7.31 -28.72 26.06
N THR A 58 6.09 -28.17 26.14
CA THR A 58 5.11 -28.25 25.03
C THR A 58 5.52 -27.39 23.84
N LEU A 59 6.13 -26.22 24.09
CA LEU A 59 6.66 -25.36 23.02
C LEU A 59 7.83 -26.06 22.30
N LYS A 60 8.76 -26.64 23.05
CA LYS A 60 9.88 -27.41 22.50
C LYS A 60 9.39 -28.56 21.61
N GLN A 61 8.48 -29.38 22.12
CA GLN A 61 7.88 -30.48 21.36
C GLN A 61 7.19 -30.03 20.07
N LEU A 62 6.54 -28.85 20.07
CA LEU A 62 5.93 -28.30 18.86
C LEU A 62 6.97 -27.91 17.82
N LEU A 63 8.02 -27.20 18.25
CA LEU A 63 9.09 -26.70 17.38
C LEU A 63 9.91 -27.85 16.78
N GLU A 64 10.13 -28.94 17.53
CA GLU A 64 10.80 -30.14 17.03
C GLU A 64 9.94 -30.93 16.02
N LYS A 65 8.62 -30.95 16.23
CA LYS A 65 7.70 -31.76 15.42
C LYS A 65 7.43 -31.20 14.02
N ASP A 66 7.16 -29.91 13.90
CA ASP A 66 6.87 -29.26 12.61
C ASP A 66 7.37 -27.81 12.60
N PRO A 67 8.70 -27.60 12.50
CA PRO A 67 9.29 -26.27 12.60
C PRO A 67 8.81 -25.33 11.50
N ARG A 68 8.53 -25.84 10.28
CA ARG A 68 8.05 -25.02 9.16
C ARG A 68 6.63 -24.51 9.39
N ALA A 69 5.74 -25.32 9.96
CA ALA A 69 4.38 -24.88 10.24
C ALA A 69 4.35 -23.86 11.40
N ALA A 70 5.18 -24.07 12.43
CA ALA A 70 5.36 -23.09 13.50
C ALA A 70 5.92 -21.77 12.97
N ASP A 71 6.93 -21.85 12.10
CA ASP A 71 7.54 -20.68 11.45
C ASP A 71 6.56 -19.91 10.57
N LEU A 72 5.76 -20.59 9.74
CA LEU A 72 4.73 -19.93 8.94
C LEU A 72 3.75 -19.19 9.87
N LYS A 73 3.22 -19.86 10.88
CA LYS A 73 2.25 -19.28 11.81
C LYS A 73 2.80 -18.04 12.50
N TRP A 74 4.06 -18.11 12.93
CA TRP A 74 4.77 -16.98 13.52
C TRP A 74 5.01 -15.85 12.51
N SER A 75 5.46 -16.17 11.30
CA SER A 75 5.67 -15.19 10.22
C SER A 75 4.38 -14.44 9.84
N LEU A 76 3.24 -15.12 9.82
CA LEU A 76 1.92 -14.48 9.62
C LEU A 76 1.57 -13.52 10.76
N PHE A 77 1.84 -13.93 12.01
CA PHE A 77 1.64 -13.09 13.19
C PHE A 77 2.52 -11.83 13.19
N VAL A 78 3.80 -11.97 12.82
CA VAL A 78 4.74 -10.84 12.70
C VAL A 78 4.30 -9.88 11.59
N ALA A 79 3.91 -10.40 10.41
CA ALA A 79 3.37 -9.58 9.32
C ALA A 79 2.15 -8.75 9.78
N ALA A 80 1.23 -9.39 10.51
CA ALA A 80 0.04 -8.74 11.06
C ALA A 80 0.35 -7.71 12.17
N SER A 81 1.43 -7.92 12.93
CA SER A 81 1.88 -6.98 13.98
C SER A 81 2.58 -5.75 13.42
N ASN A 82 3.27 -5.90 12.29
CA ASN A 82 4.07 -4.83 11.67
C ASN A 82 3.26 -3.89 10.76
N THR A 83 2.01 -4.23 10.44
CA THR A 83 1.12 -3.33 9.70
C THR A 83 0.54 -2.25 10.60
N TYR A 84 0.29 -1.06 10.05
CA TYR A 84 -0.46 0.00 10.75
C TYR A 84 -1.94 -0.40 10.95
N ARG A 85 -2.44 -1.37 10.18
CA ARG A 85 -3.79 -1.94 10.31
C ARG A 85 -3.87 -3.08 11.33
N TYR A 86 -2.98 -3.12 12.32
CA TYR A 86 -2.90 -4.20 13.29
C TYR A 86 -4.23 -4.43 14.02
N ASP A 87 -5.06 -3.40 14.21
CA ASP A 87 -6.39 -3.56 14.79
C ASP A 87 -7.30 -4.53 14.04
N SER A 88 -7.18 -4.61 12.71
CA SER A 88 -7.92 -5.54 11.86
C SER A 88 -7.13 -6.79 11.50
N CYS A 89 -5.82 -6.66 11.31
CA CYS A 89 -4.96 -7.74 10.82
C CYS A 89 -4.46 -8.65 11.94
N LEU A 90 -4.17 -8.09 13.12
CA LEU A 90 -3.69 -8.80 14.30
C LEU A 90 -4.86 -9.23 15.17
N LYS A 91 -5.72 -10.09 14.61
CA LYS A 91 -6.83 -10.72 15.33
C LYS A 91 -6.61 -12.24 15.39
N PRO A 92 -6.59 -12.86 16.58
CA PRO A 92 -6.74 -12.21 17.89
C PRO A 92 -5.49 -11.40 18.24
N PHE A 93 -5.66 -10.40 19.11
CA PHE A 93 -4.57 -9.61 19.66
C PHE A 93 -4.09 -10.25 20.98
N PRO A 94 -2.78 -10.33 21.26
CA PRO A 94 -2.31 -11.00 22.46
C PRO A 94 -2.72 -10.24 23.74
N PRO A 95 -3.44 -10.88 24.68
CA PRO A 95 -4.10 -10.19 25.79
C PRO A 95 -3.11 -9.59 26.80
N MET A 96 -1.89 -10.12 26.92
CA MET A 96 -0.84 -9.57 27.80
C MET A 96 -0.32 -8.20 27.36
N TYR A 97 -0.65 -7.76 26.15
CA TYR A 97 -0.35 -6.40 25.66
C TYR A 97 -1.60 -5.52 25.60
N ILE A 98 -2.65 -5.87 26.34
CA ILE A 98 -3.85 -5.03 26.50
C ILE A 98 -3.85 -4.48 27.92
N LYS A 99 -3.78 -3.15 28.06
CA LYS A 99 -3.82 -2.44 29.34
C LYS A 99 -4.93 -1.39 29.29
N ASN A 100 -5.87 -1.42 30.23
CA ASN A 100 -7.02 -0.50 30.27
C ASN A 100 -7.75 -0.42 28.92
N GLU A 101 -8.02 -1.58 28.31
CA GLU A 101 -8.66 -1.72 26.99
C GLU A 101 -7.85 -1.13 25.80
N CYS A 102 -6.67 -0.60 26.06
CA CYS A 102 -5.75 -0.08 25.05
C CYS A 102 -4.71 -1.14 24.66
N LYS A 103 -4.53 -1.33 23.35
CA LYS A 103 -3.53 -2.25 22.78
C LYS A 103 -2.17 -1.58 22.74
N ASP A 104 -1.20 -2.15 23.46
CA ASP A 104 0.19 -1.70 23.46
C ASP A 104 0.97 -2.41 22.34
N ILE A 105 0.75 -1.96 21.10
CA ILE A 105 1.40 -2.53 19.91
C ILE A 105 2.92 -2.31 19.93
N GLU A 106 3.40 -1.25 20.56
CA GLU A 106 4.82 -0.92 20.59
C GLU A 106 5.57 -1.87 21.53
N ALA A 107 5.02 -2.16 22.71
CA ALA A 107 5.57 -3.18 23.59
C ALA A 107 5.60 -4.55 22.91
N LEU A 108 4.53 -4.93 22.20
CA LEU A 108 4.50 -6.18 21.43
C LEU A 108 5.59 -6.24 20.37
N ARG A 109 5.79 -5.16 19.59
CA ARG A 109 6.82 -5.10 18.54
C ARG A 109 8.23 -5.23 19.09
N ARG A 110 8.54 -4.58 20.23
CA ARG A 110 9.84 -4.73 20.90
C ARG A 110 10.14 -6.19 21.26
N VAL A 111 9.15 -6.92 21.78
CA VAL A 111 9.33 -8.35 22.06
C VAL A 111 9.51 -9.15 20.78
N ILE A 112 8.70 -8.89 19.74
CA ILE A 112 8.85 -9.54 18.41
C ILE A 112 10.26 -9.35 17.84
N GLU A 113 10.83 -8.15 17.94
CA GLU A 113 12.18 -7.84 17.44
C GLU A 113 13.27 -8.64 18.18
N SER A 114 13.06 -8.91 19.47
CA SER A 114 13.97 -9.69 20.30
C SER A 114 13.91 -11.21 20.05
N VAL A 115 12.84 -11.72 19.44
CA VAL A 115 12.69 -13.16 19.16
C VAL A 115 13.81 -13.63 18.22
N PRO A 116 14.65 -14.62 18.61
CA PRO A 116 15.61 -15.25 17.71
C PRO A 116 14.92 -16.26 16.77
N PRO A 117 15.59 -16.72 15.71
CA PRO A 117 15.07 -17.78 14.83
C PRO A 117 14.53 -18.97 15.65
N LEU A 118 13.40 -19.56 15.25
CA LEU A 118 12.71 -20.55 16.09
C LEU A 118 13.57 -21.79 16.38
N LEU A 119 14.47 -22.16 15.47
CA LEU A 119 15.43 -23.25 15.71
C LEU A 119 16.47 -22.92 16.79
N VAL A 120 16.81 -21.65 16.96
CA VAL A 120 17.69 -21.21 18.04
C VAL A 120 16.95 -21.32 19.36
N ILE A 121 15.75 -20.71 19.47
CA ILE A 121 14.91 -20.84 20.66
C ILE A 121 14.66 -22.32 21.02
N CYS A 122 14.38 -23.17 20.04
CA CYS A 122 14.14 -24.59 20.27
C CYS A 122 15.31 -25.30 21.01
N LYS A 123 16.56 -24.89 20.74
CA LYS A 123 17.74 -25.41 21.43
C LYS A 123 17.82 -24.85 22.86
N GLU A 124 17.63 -23.54 23.01
CA GLU A 124 17.69 -22.85 24.31
C GLU A 124 16.61 -23.34 25.29
N LEU A 125 15.44 -23.80 24.81
CA LEU A 125 14.38 -24.38 25.65
C LEU A 125 14.81 -25.63 26.44
N GLY A 126 16.02 -26.16 26.24
CA GLY A 126 16.60 -27.22 27.07
C GLY A 126 17.38 -26.74 28.31
N GLU A 127 17.68 -25.44 28.43
CA GLU A 127 18.52 -24.88 29.48
C GLU A 127 17.72 -24.58 30.76
N THR A 128 18.34 -24.71 31.95
CA THR A 128 17.66 -24.54 33.24
C THR A 128 17.18 -23.12 33.50
N ASP A 129 17.90 -22.10 33.01
CA ASP A 129 17.60 -20.68 33.24
C ASP A 129 16.86 -20.02 32.07
N VAL A 130 16.33 -20.81 31.13
CA VAL A 130 15.75 -20.28 29.87
C VAL A 130 14.60 -19.31 30.12
N TYR A 131 13.78 -19.53 31.15
CA TYR A 131 12.65 -18.63 31.44
C TYR A 131 13.09 -17.28 31.98
N GLN A 132 14.23 -17.21 32.68
CA GLN A 132 14.79 -15.94 33.14
C GLN A 132 15.28 -15.09 31.97
N ASN A 133 15.85 -15.73 30.95
CA ASN A 133 16.40 -15.07 29.77
C ASN A 133 15.35 -14.76 28.69
N TYR A 134 14.34 -15.63 28.55
CA TYR A 134 13.38 -15.60 27.44
C TYR A 134 11.93 -15.57 27.88
N GLY A 135 11.61 -15.26 29.14
CA GLY A 135 10.25 -15.35 29.71
C GLY A 135 9.17 -14.68 28.84
N GLU A 136 9.33 -13.40 28.49
CA GLU A 136 8.36 -12.68 27.64
C GLU A 136 8.22 -13.29 26.24
N ILE A 137 9.32 -13.78 25.68
CA ILE A 137 9.36 -14.44 24.36
C ILE A 137 8.63 -15.79 24.43
N ILE A 138 8.87 -16.58 25.48
CA ILE A 138 8.22 -17.87 25.70
C ILE A 138 6.71 -17.68 25.87
N GLU A 139 6.27 -16.69 26.65
CA GLU A 139 4.85 -16.39 26.83
C GLU A 139 4.18 -16.01 25.51
N LEU A 140 4.82 -15.16 24.71
CA LEU A 140 4.29 -14.74 23.41
C LEU A 140 4.25 -15.90 22.41
N LEU A 141 5.35 -16.66 22.28
CA LEU A 141 5.42 -17.83 21.39
C LEU A 141 4.41 -18.91 21.80
N TYR A 142 4.29 -19.20 23.09
CA TYR A 142 3.30 -20.13 23.61
C TYR A 142 1.88 -19.67 23.27
N TRP A 143 1.58 -18.38 23.45
CA TRP A 143 0.28 -17.82 23.11
C TRP A 143 -0.03 -17.98 21.61
N VAL A 144 0.87 -17.52 20.73
CA VAL A 144 0.65 -17.57 19.27
C VAL A 144 0.60 -19.00 18.75
N LEU A 145 1.57 -19.83 19.13
CA LEU A 145 1.76 -21.15 18.52
C LEU A 145 0.87 -22.22 19.14
N LEU A 146 0.68 -22.21 20.47
CA LEU A 146 -0.01 -23.27 21.20
C LEU A 146 -1.39 -22.88 21.72
N ARG A 147 -1.60 -21.64 22.21
CA ARG A 147 -2.91 -21.22 22.73
C ARG A 147 -3.92 -20.97 21.62
N LEU A 148 -3.49 -20.43 20.48
CA LEU A 148 -4.31 -20.29 19.28
C LEU A 148 -4.35 -21.60 18.45
N ARG A 149 -4.74 -22.72 19.07
CA ARG A 149 -4.58 -24.07 18.48
C ARG A 149 -5.61 -24.44 17.40
N ASP A 150 -6.71 -23.72 17.28
CA ASP A 150 -7.78 -24.06 16.33
C ASP A 150 -8.12 -22.86 15.42
N PRO A 151 -8.00 -23.00 14.08
CA PRO A 151 -7.36 -24.12 13.38
C PRO A 151 -5.83 -24.11 13.58
N TYR A 152 -5.18 -25.27 13.42
CA TYR A 152 -3.72 -25.38 13.40
C TYR A 152 -3.19 -25.63 11.98
N ILE A 153 -1.95 -25.21 11.76
CA ILE A 153 -1.25 -25.33 10.48
C ILE A 153 -0.38 -26.60 10.54
N LYS A 154 -0.35 -27.37 9.45
CA LYS A 154 0.51 -28.54 9.29
C LYS A 154 1.24 -28.48 7.95
N SER A 155 2.55 -28.78 7.94
CA SER A 155 3.30 -28.90 6.70
C SER A 155 2.81 -30.07 5.85
N VAL A 156 2.69 -29.87 4.54
CA VAL A 156 2.37 -30.93 3.58
C VAL A 156 3.65 -31.42 2.91
N GLN A 157 3.79 -32.73 2.76
CA GLN A 157 4.92 -33.34 2.03
C GLN A 157 4.77 -33.13 0.51
N LYS A 158 5.89 -32.97 -0.20
CA LYS A 158 5.90 -32.53 -1.61
C LYS A 158 5.16 -33.49 -2.55
N GLU A 159 5.11 -34.77 -2.22
CA GLU A 159 4.47 -35.81 -3.03
C GLU A 159 2.95 -35.58 -3.18
N TYR A 160 2.34 -34.88 -2.21
CA TYR A 160 0.92 -34.53 -2.23
C TYR A 160 0.62 -33.18 -2.91
N TYR A 161 1.62 -32.43 -3.37
CA TYR A 161 1.38 -31.08 -3.91
C TYR A 161 0.54 -31.14 -5.19
N ASN A 162 0.90 -32.04 -6.10
CA ASN A 162 0.18 -32.21 -7.35
C ASN A 162 -1.27 -32.66 -7.13
N SER A 163 -1.55 -33.52 -6.14
CA SER A 163 -2.92 -33.97 -5.85
C SER A 163 -3.76 -32.85 -5.23
N ILE A 164 -3.16 -31.93 -4.48
CA ILE A 164 -3.83 -30.75 -3.92
C ILE A 164 -4.11 -29.72 -5.02
N LEU A 165 -3.13 -29.40 -5.85
CA LEU A 165 -3.29 -28.41 -6.93
C LEU A 165 -4.30 -28.86 -7.99
N ARG A 166 -4.42 -30.18 -8.23
CA ARG A 166 -5.44 -30.77 -9.12
C ARG A 166 -6.87 -30.69 -8.60
N LYS A 167 -7.11 -30.23 -7.36
CA LYS A 167 -8.47 -30.03 -6.82
C LYS A 167 -9.21 -28.90 -7.53
N VAL A 168 -8.47 -28.00 -8.18
CA VAL A 168 -9.02 -26.96 -9.04
C VAL A 168 -8.54 -27.24 -10.47
N PRO A 169 -9.42 -27.25 -11.49
CA PRO A 169 -9.01 -27.48 -12.87
C PRO A 169 -7.94 -26.46 -13.32
N LEU A 170 -6.82 -26.97 -13.86
CA LEU A 170 -5.74 -26.14 -14.40
C LEU A 170 -5.98 -25.90 -15.89
N GLU A 171 -6.40 -24.68 -16.27
CA GLU A 171 -6.50 -24.28 -17.68
C GLU A 171 -5.17 -23.72 -18.22
N VAL A 172 -4.38 -23.05 -17.37
CA VAL A 172 -3.13 -22.37 -17.75
C VAL A 172 -1.98 -22.76 -16.80
N PRO A 173 -0.78 -23.07 -17.31
CA PRO A 173 0.40 -23.28 -16.46
C PRO A 173 0.77 -22.01 -15.70
N VAL A 174 0.96 -22.11 -14.38
CA VAL A 174 1.33 -21.02 -13.49
C VAL A 174 2.45 -21.50 -12.57
N ALA A 175 3.28 -20.58 -12.05
CA ALA A 175 4.31 -20.91 -11.08
C ALA A 175 3.71 -21.68 -9.88
N ALA A 176 4.27 -22.86 -9.61
CA ALA A 176 3.85 -23.69 -8.48
C ALA A 176 4.34 -23.07 -7.16
N PRO A 177 3.58 -23.21 -6.07
CA PRO A 177 4.03 -22.77 -4.76
C PRO A 177 5.24 -23.57 -4.28
N ASN A 178 6.17 -22.91 -3.60
CA ASN A 178 7.35 -23.56 -3.01
C ASN A 178 6.96 -24.50 -1.87
N LEU A 179 5.94 -24.10 -1.10
CA LEU A 179 5.47 -24.82 0.09
C LEU A 179 3.95 -24.83 0.15
N ILE A 180 3.38 -25.94 0.63
CA ILE A 180 1.95 -26.08 0.92
C ILE A 180 1.77 -26.48 2.38
N PHE A 181 0.84 -25.81 3.04
CA PHE A 181 0.44 -26.10 4.40
C PHE A 181 -1.05 -26.44 4.43
N GLN A 182 -1.43 -27.41 5.25
CA GLN A 182 -2.81 -27.80 5.47
C GLN A 182 -3.38 -27.08 6.69
N MET A 183 -4.59 -26.55 6.54
CA MET A 183 -5.41 -26.10 7.66
C MET A 183 -6.14 -27.29 8.25
N ALA A 184 -5.81 -27.64 9.48
CA ALA A 184 -6.43 -28.73 10.22
C ALA A 184 -7.18 -28.19 11.43
N SER A 185 -8.31 -28.78 11.74
CA SER A 185 -9.16 -28.39 12.87
C SER A 185 -8.99 -29.37 14.03
N ALA A 186 -9.15 -28.89 15.25
CA ALA A 186 -9.23 -29.76 16.42
C ALA A 186 -10.46 -30.70 16.33
N LYS A 187 -10.41 -31.84 17.03
CA LYS A 187 -11.50 -32.84 17.01
C LYS A 187 -12.87 -32.28 17.44
N GLN A 188 -12.87 -31.24 18.28
CA GLN A 188 -14.07 -30.58 18.83
C GLN A 188 -14.22 -29.15 18.29
N SER A 189 -13.76 -28.88 17.07
CA SER A 189 -13.86 -27.55 16.48
C SER A 189 -15.32 -27.23 16.13
N THR A 190 -15.91 -26.26 16.82
CA THR A 190 -17.28 -25.80 16.59
C THR A 190 -17.45 -25.24 15.17
N SER A 191 -16.43 -24.55 14.66
CA SER A 191 -16.41 -24.01 13.31
C SER A 191 -16.45 -25.12 12.25
N GLU A 192 -15.72 -26.21 12.48
CA GLU A 192 -15.69 -27.39 11.61
C GLU A 192 -17.01 -28.15 11.61
N GLU A 193 -17.61 -28.35 12.79
CA GLU A 193 -18.92 -28.99 12.93
C GLU A 193 -20.02 -28.17 12.26
N LYS A 194 -20.02 -26.85 12.45
CA LYS A 194 -20.94 -25.92 11.79
C LYS A 194 -20.82 -26.02 10.27
N TRP A 195 -19.61 -25.98 9.72
CA TRP A 195 -19.40 -26.08 8.28
C TRP A 195 -19.83 -27.45 7.73
N LYS A 196 -19.53 -28.56 8.42
CA LYS A 196 -19.99 -29.91 8.04
C LYS A 196 -21.51 -30.01 8.03
N SER A 197 -22.18 -29.39 9.00
CA SER A 197 -23.65 -29.33 9.05
C SER A 197 -24.21 -28.58 7.85
N ASN A 198 -23.62 -27.42 7.51
CA ASN A 198 -24.03 -26.62 6.35
C ASN A 198 -23.77 -27.34 5.01
N ALA A 199 -22.68 -28.12 4.93
CA ALA A 199 -22.31 -28.86 3.73
C ALA A 199 -23.21 -30.09 3.49
N LYS A 200 -23.97 -30.55 4.50
CA LYS A 200 -24.81 -31.73 4.39
C LYS A 200 -25.84 -31.55 3.27
N GLY A 201 -25.86 -32.47 2.31
CA GLY A 201 -26.77 -32.43 1.16
C GLY A 201 -26.32 -31.52 0.00
N HIS A 202 -25.16 -30.88 0.10
CA HIS A 202 -24.62 -30.01 -0.95
C HIS A 202 -23.29 -30.57 -1.49
N SER A 203 -23.01 -30.36 -2.78
CA SER A 203 -21.67 -30.64 -3.32
C SER A 203 -20.68 -29.54 -2.92
N THR A 204 -19.38 -29.86 -2.88
CA THR A 204 -18.32 -28.87 -2.60
C THR A 204 -17.37 -28.77 -3.78
N PHE A 205 -16.69 -27.63 -3.88
CA PHE A 205 -15.68 -27.37 -4.90
C PHE A 205 -14.58 -26.48 -4.35
N TYR A 206 -13.43 -26.41 -5.03
CA TYR A 206 -12.28 -25.64 -4.57
C TYR A 206 -12.09 -24.36 -5.38
N ALA A 207 -11.62 -23.31 -4.72
CA ALA A 207 -11.26 -22.04 -5.35
C ALA A 207 -10.15 -21.33 -4.57
N TYR A 208 -9.40 -20.48 -5.28
CA TYR A 208 -8.27 -19.71 -4.74
C TYR A 208 -8.72 -18.33 -4.24
N HIS A 209 -8.09 -17.86 -3.18
CA HIS A 209 -8.22 -16.50 -2.66
C HIS A 209 -6.83 -15.90 -2.40
N GLY A 210 -6.52 -14.80 -3.08
CA GLY A 210 -5.32 -14.00 -2.83
C GLY A 210 -5.58 -12.88 -1.82
N SER A 211 -4.63 -12.64 -0.92
CA SER A 211 -4.66 -11.49 -0.01
C SER A 211 -3.25 -11.01 0.31
N ARG A 212 -3.12 -9.79 0.83
CA ARG A 212 -1.84 -9.32 1.38
C ARG A 212 -1.44 -10.15 2.60
N LEU A 213 -0.14 -10.40 2.77
CA LEU A 213 0.40 -11.29 3.79
C LEU A 213 -0.08 -10.95 5.20
N GLU A 214 -0.13 -9.66 5.56
CA GLU A 214 -0.53 -9.22 6.90
C GLU A 214 -1.97 -9.58 7.27
N ASN A 215 -2.85 -9.90 6.30
CA ASN A 215 -4.22 -10.30 6.58
C ASN A 215 -4.33 -11.76 7.03
N PHE A 216 -3.32 -12.60 6.72
CA PHE A 216 -3.45 -14.04 6.86
C PHE A 216 -3.51 -14.53 8.31
N HIS A 217 -2.94 -13.80 9.27
CA HIS A 217 -3.13 -14.10 10.70
C HIS A 217 -4.62 -14.06 11.08
N SER A 218 -5.31 -12.95 10.77
CA SER A 218 -6.74 -12.84 11.02
C SER A 218 -7.57 -13.82 10.18
N ILE A 219 -7.19 -14.05 8.92
CA ILE A 219 -7.91 -14.98 8.03
C ILE A 219 -7.83 -16.42 8.57
N VAL A 220 -6.67 -16.83 9.08
CA VAL A 220 -6.46 -18.16 9.68
C VAL A 220 -7.34 -18.35 10.91
N HIS A 221 -7.45 -17.34 11.78
CA HIS A 221 -8.13 -17.47 13.06
C HIS A 221 -9.63 -17.13 13.04
N TYR A 222 -10.06 -16.23 12.16
CA TYR A 222 -11.46 -15.78 12.08
C TYR A 222 -12.13 -16.12 10.75
N GLY A 223 -11.43 -16.80 9.84
CA GLY A 223 -11.91 -17.09 8.49
C GLY A 223 -11.98 -15.85 7.61
N LEU A 224 -12.49 -16.05 6.39
CA LEU A 224 -12.74 -14.96 5.44
C LEU A 224 -14.08 -14.29 5.78
N GLN A 225 -14.04 -13.00 6.10
CA GLN A 225 -15.21 -12.24 6.55
C GLN A 225 -15.78 -11.39 5.40
N GLN A 226 -17.10 -11.31 5.25
CA GLN A 226 -17.73 -10.54 4.14
C GLN A 226 -17.43 -9.04 4.18
N ASN A 227 -17.37 -8.48 5.40
CA ASN A 227 -17.09 -7.06 5.65
C ASN A 227 -15.65 -6.67 5.31
N MET A 228 -14.86 -7.65 4.90
CA MET A 228 -13.58 -7.41 4.28
C MET A 228 -13.90 -6.64 2.97
N CYS A 229 -14.45 -7.23 1.92
CA CYS A 229 -14.54 -6.56 0.61
C CYS A 229 -15.71 -5.54 0.49
N LYS A 230 -15.52 -4.29 0.92
CA LYS A 230 -16.55 -3.22 0.85
C LYS A 230 -16.59 -2.44 -0.46
N ARG A 231 -15.53 -2.56 -1.28
CA ARG A 231 -15.41 -1.93 -2.60
C ARG A 231 -15.12 -3.02 -3.61
N SER A 232 -16.11 -3.37 -4.39
CA SER A 232 -15.93 -4.43 -5.37
C SER A 232 -16.85 -4.21 -6.56
N GLN A 233 -16.25 -4.30 -7.75
CA GLN A 233 -16.91 -3.98 -9.01
C GLN A 233 -18.14 -4.86 -9.29
N PHE A 234 -18.15 -6.07 -8.73
CA PHE A 234 -19.20 -7.06 -8.97
C PHE A 234 -20.15 -7.29 -7.78
N GLY A 235 -20.18 -6.37 -6.81
CA GLY A 235 -21.04 -6.42 -5.63
C GLY A 235 -20.35 -6.99 -4.38
N LYS A 236 -20.90 -6.73 -3.20
CA LYS A 236 -20.23 -7.08 -1.92
C LYS A 236 -20.14 -8.59 -1.72
N GLY A 237 -18.97 -9.07 -1.31
CA GLY A 237 -18.76 -10.47 -0.95
C GLY A 237 -17.29 -10.85 -0.96
N ILE A 238 -17.00 -12.11 -0.59
CA ILE A 238 -15.64 -12.64 -0.59
C ILE A 238 -15.34 -13.18 -1.99
N TYR A 239 -14.24 -12.70 -2.58
CA TYR A 239 -13.85 -13.04 -3.93
C TYR A 239 -12.94 -14.25 -3.97
N PHE A 240 -13.26 -15.17 -4.88
CA PHE A 240 -12.44 -16.33 -5.20
C PHE A 240 -12.29 -16.45 -6.72
N SER A 241 -11.29 -17.24 -7.14
CA SER A 241 -11.15 -17.63 -8.53
C SER A 241 -10.94 -19.12 -8.68
N SER A 242 -11.46 -19.67 -9.78
CA SER A 242 -11.10 -21.01 -10.27
C SER A 242 -9.66 -21.07 -10.81
N GLU A 243 -8.95 -19.95 -10.90
CA GLU A 243 -7.59 -19.90 -11.40
C GLU A 243 -6.59 -19.32 -10.40
N LEU A 244 -5.48 -20.03 -10.24
CA LEU A 244 -4.36 -19.58 -9.42
C LEU A 244 -3.72 -18.31 -9.98
N GLY A 245 -3.55 -18.23 -11.30
CA GLY A 245 -3.00 -17.07 -12.01
C GLY A 245 -3.81 -15.79 -11.82
N VAL A 246 -5.13 -15.91 -11.62
CA VAL A 246 -6.02 -14.78 -11.31
C VAL A 246 -5.86 -14.32 -9.87
N SER A 247 -5.57 -15.24 -8.94
CA SER A 247 -5.44 -14.93 -7.51
C SER A 247 -4.05 -14.41 -7.11
N LEU A 248 -3.00 -14.79 -7.85
CA LEU A 248 -1.61 -14.40 -7.58
C LEU A 248 -1.38 -12.88 -7.50
N PRO A 249 -1.89 -12.05 -8.42
CA PRO A 249 -1.71 -10.59 -8.35
C PRO A 249 -2.26 -9.95 -7.08
N TYR A 250 -3.23 -10.58 -6.43
CA TYR A 250 -3.83 -10.12 -5.16
C TYR A 250 -3.07 -10.62 -3.92
N SER A 251 -2.02 -11.41 -4.11
CA SER A 251 -1.13 -11.91 -3.07
C SER A 251 0.31 -11.43 -3.33
N PRO A 252 0.59 -10.12 -3.15
CA PRO A 252 1.95 -9.61 -3.29
C PRO A 252 2.87 -10.24 -2.24
N VAL A 253 4.17 -10.27 -2.56
CA VAL A 253 5.21 -10.64 -1.59
C VAL A 253 5.19 -9.63 -0.44
N GLY A 254 5.16 -10.14 0.79
CA GLY A 254 5.18 -9.34 2.01
C GLY A 254 6.30 -9.78 2.94
N TYR A 255 6.71 -8.88 3.83
CA TYR A 255 7.64 -9.21 4.90
C TYR A 255 6.93 -10.05 5.97
N GLY A 256 7.38 -11.29 6.14
CA GLY A 256 6.94 -12.19 7.19
C GLY A 256 7.72 -11.94 8.47
N TRP A 257 8.93 -12.51 8.55
CA TRP A 257 9.80 -12.37 9.72
C TRP A 257 11.27 -12.61 9.35
N GLY A 258 12.18 -11.76 9.84
CA GLY A 258 13.61 -11.86 9.50
C GLY A 258 14.32 -13.14 9.98
N GLY A 259 13.78 -13.82 10.99
CA GLY A 259 14.28 -15.10 11.50
C GLY A 259 13.65 -16.33 10.86
N SER A 260 12.83 -16.14 9.82
CA SER A 260 12.00 -17.17 9.19
C SER A 260 12.82 -18.22 8.45
N LEU A 261 12.49 -19.50 8.69
CA LEU A 261 12.99 -20.65 7.93
C LEU A 261 12.48 -20.69 6.49
N LEU A 262 11.43 -19.93 6.19
CA LEU A 262 10.79 -19.86 4.87
C LEU A 262 11.34 -18.68 4.03
N GLY A 263 12.24 -17.89 4.61
CA GLY A 263 12.66 -16.60 4.07
C GLY A 263 11.91 -15.43 4.70
N SER A 264 12.56 -14.26 4.72
CA SER A 264 12.01 -13.04 5.32
C SER A 264 10.83 -12.45 4.54
N GLU A 265 10.73 -12.80 3.26
CA GLU A 265 9.72 -12.31 2.35
C GLU A 265 8.97 -13.50 1.74
N ILE A 266 7.65 -13.52 1.91
CA ILE A 266 6.78 -14.60 1.44
C ILE A 266 5.49 -14.04 0.84
N SER A 267 4.89 -14.78 -0.08
CA SER A 267 3.52 -14.56 -0.56
C SER A 267 2.65 -15.76 -0.19
N CYS A 268 1.37 -15.52 0.11
CA CYS A 268 0.47 -16.55 0.64
C CYS A 268 -0.91 -16.52 -0.05
N ILE A 269 -1.34 -17.65 -0.59
CA ILE A 269 -2.68 -17.82 -1.19
C ILE A 269 -3.46 -18.86 -0.39
N ALA A 270 -4.72 -18.57 -0.11
CA ALA A 270 -5.64 -19.55 0.48
C ALA A 270 -6.31 -20.38 -0.61
N LEU A 271 -6.17 -21.71 -0.55
CA LEU A 271 -7.01 -22.65 -1.29
C LEU A 271 -8.16 -23.06 -0.39
N CYS A 272 -9.36 -22.67 -0.80
CA CYS A 272 -10.58 -22.82 -0.02
C CYS A 272 -11.49 -23.87 -0.64
N GLU A 273 -12.23 -24.58 0.20
CA GLU A 273 -13.34 -25.45 -0.15
C GLU A 273 -14.66 -24.70 0.11
N LEU A 274 -15.51 -24.64 -0.91
CA LEU A 274 -16.74 -23.87 -0.93
C LEU A 274 -17.93 -24.83 -1.07
N ILE A 275 -19.00 -24.58 -0.32
CA ILE A 275 -20.27 -25.31 -0.43
C ILE A 275 -21.04 -24.78 -1.63
N ASN A 276 -21.41 -25.63 -2.57
CA ASN A 276 -22.25 -25.24 -3.71
C ASN A 276 -23.64 -24.83 -3.22
N HIS A 277 -23.88 -23.52 -3.14
CA HIS A 277 -25.07 -22.92 -2.54
C HIS A 277 -25.51 -21.69 -3.35
N PRO A 278 -26.81 -21.34 -3.39
CA PRO A 278 -27.32 -20.17 -4.14
C PRO A 278 -26.70 -18.81 -3.77
N ASP A 279 -26.16 -18.68 -2.55
CA ASP A 279 -25.43 -17.49 -2.07
C ASP A 279 -24.01 -17.35 -2.65
N ILE A 280 -23.56 -18.30 -3.47
CA ILE A 280 -22.30 -18.19 -4.21
C ILE A 280 -22.60 -17.78 -5.65
N LYS A 281 -22.33 -16.52 -5.97
CA LYS A 281 -22.50 -15.99 -7.31
C LYS A 281 -21.32 -16.39 -8.18
N ARG A 282 -21.60 -16.91 -9.38
CA ARG A 282 -20.62 -17.47 -10.29
C ARG A 282 -20.71 -16.80 -11.66
N GLY A 283 -19.57 -16.41 -12.21
CA GLY A 283 -19.55 -15.75 -13.50
C GLY A 283 -19.77 -16.66 -14.71
N ASP A 284 -19.61 -17.98 -14.54
CA ASP A 284 -19.88 -18.98 -15.58
C ASP A 284 -21.37 -19.36 -15.68
N SER A 285 -22.21 -18.90 -14.74
CA SER A 285 -23.64 -19.22 -14.76
C SER A 285 -24.36 -18.46 -15.87
N ARG A 286 -25.19 -19.18 -16.64
CA ARG A 286 -26.10 -18.57 -17.64
C ARG A 286 -27.29 -17.87 -16.99
N ASP A 287 -27.58 -18.18 -15.73
CA ASP A 287 -28.64 -17.54 -14.95
C ASP A 287 -28.17 -16.17 -14.43
N ASN A 288 -28.88 -15.11 -14.85
CA ASN A 288 -28.60 -13.74 -14.42
C ASN A 288 -28.68 -13.56 -12.90
N ALA A 289 -29.57 -14.27 -12.20
CA ALA A 289 -29.70 -14.19 -10.75
C ALA A 289 -28.50 -14.81 -10.00
N GLN A 290 -27.75 -15.69 -10.66
CA GLN A 290 -26.54 -16.33 -10.13
C GLN A 290 -25.25 -15.67 -10.62
N ASN A 291 -25.32 -14.82 -11.64
CA ASN A 291 -24.18 -14.13 -12.28
C ASN A 291 -24.09 -12.64 -11.91
N THR A 292 -25.11 -12.06 -11.28
CA THR A 292 -25.11 -10.65 -10.86
C THR A 292 -25.45 -10.50 -9.38
N LEU A 293 -24.88 -9.47 -8.75
CA LEU A 293 -25.32 -8.97 -7.44
C LEU A 293 -26.06 -7.66 -7.64
N SER A 294 -27.07 -7.41 -6.80
CA SER A 294 -27.92 -6.22 -6.86
C SER A 294 -27.16 -4.91 -6.64
N ASP A 295 -25.99 -4.97 -5.97
CA ASP A 295 -25.09 -3.85 -5.72
C ASP A 295 -23.86 -3.82 -6.64
N SER A 296 -23.87 -4.61 -7.73
CA SER A 296 -22.81 -4.63 -8.73
C SER A 296 -22.76 -3.32 -9.54
N VAL A 297 -21.56 -2.74 -9.68
CA VAL A 297 -21.31 -1.52 -10.46
C VAL A 297 -20.96 -1.86 -11.92
N SER A 298 -20.33 -3.01 -12.15
CA SER A 298 -19.82 -3.44 -13.48
C SER A 298 -20.67 -4.54 -14.13
N GLY A 299 -21.83 -4.88 -13.55
CA GLY A 299 -22.76 -5.86 -14.12
C GLY A 299 -22.41 -7.31 -13.75
N ARG A 300 -22.21 -8.17 -14.76
CA ARG A 300 -21.97 -9.61 -14.62
C ARG A 300 -20.60 -9.93 -14.02
N ILE A 301 -20.54 -10.98 -13.20
CA ILE A 301 -19.30 -11.55 -12.66
C ILE A 301 -18.55 -12.26 -13.81
N PRO A 302 -17.22 -12.12 -13.95
CA PRO A 302 -16.48 -12.81 -15.01
C PRO A 302 -16.39 -14.33 -14.78
N GLU A 303 -16.32 -15.12 -15.86
CA GLU A 303 -16.44 -16.60 -15.87
C GLU A 303 -15.56 -17.35 -14.85
N LYS A 304 -14.43 -16.76 -14.44
CA LYS A 304 -13.44 -17.37 -13.54
C LYS A 304 -13.52 -16.91 -12.09
N TYR A 305 -14.53 -16.12 -11.76
CA TYR A 305 -14.70 -15.52 -10.44
C TYR A 305 -15.93 -16.09 -9.73
N PHE A 306 -15.78 -16.24 -8.41
CA PHE A 306 -16.86 -16.52 -7.49
C PHE A 306 -16.96 -15.41 -6.46
N VAL A 307 -18.17 -14.96 -6.17
CA VAL A 307 -18.44 -13.99 -5.10
C VAL A 307 -19.33 -14.67 -4.07
N VAL A 308 -18.80 -14.83 -2.86
CA VAL A 308 -19.49 -15.49 -1.77
C VAL A 308 -20.03 -14.45 -0.80
N THR A 309 -21.35 -14.36 -0.68
CA THR A 309 -22.02 -13.43 0.23
C THR A 309 -22.27 -14.02 1.61
N ASN A 310 -21.93 -15.29 1.86
CA ASN A 310 -22.04 -15.92 3.16
C ASN A 310 -20.72 -16.64 3.52
N SER A 311 -20.00 -16.11 4.51
CA SER A 311 -18.70 -16.65 4.96
C SER A 311 -18.81 -18.05 5.56
N ASP A 312 -19.98 -18.45 6.07
CA ASP A 312 -20.20 -19.80 6.61
C ASP A 312 -20.16 -20.90 5.53
N LEU A 313 -20.14 -20.52 4.24
CA LEU A 313 -20.01 -21.43 3.10
C LEU A 313 -18.57 -21.71 2.70
N VAL A 314 -17.62 -20.99 3.29
CA VAL A 314 -16.21 -21.04 2.93
C VAL A 314 -15.42 -21.72 4.03
N ARG A 315 -14.54 -22.65 3.62
CA ARG A 315 -13.57 -23.26 4.51
C ARG A 315 -12.17 -23.19 3.90
N ILE A 316 -11.21 -22.66 4.65
CA ILE A 316 -9.81 -22.68 4.21
C ILE A 316 -9.25 -24.08 4.43
N ARG A 317 -8.66 -24.68 3.39
CA ARG A 317 -8.11 -26.06 3.46
C ARG A 317 -6.60 -26.08 3.35
N TYR A 318 -6.03 -25.21 2.53
CA TYR A 318 -4.58 -25.14 2.35
C TYR A 318 -4.11 -23.69 2.22
N LEU A 319 -2.89 -23.44 2.66
CA LEU A 319 -2.14 -22.23 2.39
C LEU A 319 -1.01 -22.58 1.42
N LEU A 320 -0.98 -21.90 0.28
CA LEU A 320 0.05 -22.01 -0.74
C LEU A 320 1.04 -20.88 -0.52
N VAL A 321 2.28 -21.20 -0.20
CA VAL A 321 3.30 -20.23 0.15
C VAL A 321 4.37 -20.20 -0.93
N TYR A 322 4.63 -18.99 -1.40
CA TYR A 322 5.67 -18.67 -2.36
C TYR A 322 6.82 -17.99 -1.64
N THR A 323 8.01 -18.55 -1.80
CA THR A 323 9.26 -18.09 -1.21
C THR A 323 10.21 -17.75 -2.34
N GLN A 324 10.99 -16.68 -2.22
CA GLN A 324 12.11 -16.47 -3.15
C GLN A 324 13.19 -17.50 -2.83
N ASP A 325 13.59 -18.34 -3.79
CA ASP A 325 14.70 -19.28 -3.60
C ASP A 325 16.00 -18.48 -3.38
N LEU A 326 16.63 -18.67 -2.22
CA LEU A 326 18.04 -18.33 -2.04
C LEU A 326 18.85 -19.30 -2.92
N HIS A 327 19.21 -18.88 -4.13
CA HIS A 327 20.13 -19.65 -4.96
C HIS A 327 21.39 -20.01 -4.15
N THR A 328 21.64 -21.31 -4.07
CA THR A 328 22.90 -21.92 -3.65
C THR A 328 24.04 -21.39 -4.53
N THR A 329 24.79 -20.40 -4.05
CA THR A 329 26.14 -20.13 -4.55
C THR A 329 27.06 -21.20 -3.97
N SER A 330 27.70 -21.96 -4.85
CA SER A 330 28.65 -23.02 -4.51
C SER A 330 29.72 -22.53 -3.55
N THR A 331 30.08 -23.40 -2.61
CA THR A 331 31.26 -23.29 -1.76
C THR A 331 32.53 -23.08 -2.58
N THR A 332 33.14 -21.91 -2.46
CA THR A 332 34.59 -21.76 -2.52
C THR A 332 35.02 -20.98 -1.30
N ASP A 333 35.97 -21.56 -0.57
CA ASP A 333 36.50 -21.06 0.70
C ASP A 333 36.95 -19.60 0.59
N SER A 334 36.32 -18.73 1.37
CA SER A 334 36.93 -17.47 1.79
C SER A 334 36.50 -17.17 3.22
N THR A 335 37.44 -17.40 4.13
CA THR A 335 37.39 -16.98 5.53
C THR A 335 37.32 -15.45 5.59
N GLY A 336 36.23 -14.87 6.09
CA GLY A 336 36.12 -13.41 6.22
C GLY A 336 34.75 -12.91 6.70
N LEU A 337 34.77 -11.74 7.35
CA LEU A 337 33.71 -10.97 8.05
C LEU A 337 32.27 -11.04 7.51
N LEU A 338 32.06 -11.39 6.24
CA LEU A 338 30.74 -11.60 5.63
C LEU A 338 29.93 -12.76 6.24
N ALA A 339 30.59 -13.81 6.77
CA ALA A 339 29.90 -14.86 7.51
C ALA A 339 29.38 -14.37 8.87
N TRP A 340 30.11 -13.45 9.52
CA TRP A 340 29.74 -12.83 10.79
C TRP A 340 28.56 -11.85 10.63
N PHE A 341 28.54 -11.04 9.56
CA PHE A 341 27.43 -10.12 9.27
C PHE A 341 26.12 -10.83 8.86
N LYS A 342 26.19 -12.03 8.28
CA LYS A 342 24.99 -12.84 7.98
C LYS A 342 24.33 -13.43 9.22
N GLN A 343 25.07 -13.57 10.33
CA GLN A 343 24.57 -14.14 11.58
C GLN A 343 23.87 -13.11 12.49
N HIS A 344 24.10 -11.81 12.26
CA HIS A 344 23.48 -10.71 13.01
C HIS A 344 22.51 -9.88 12.12
N LYS A 345 21.23 -10.29 12.01
CA LYS A 345 20.01 -9.53 11.61
C LYS A 345 20.18 -8.23 10.74
N LEU A 346 21.05 -8.18 9.72
CA LEU A 346 21.39 -6.92 9.01
C LEU A 346 21.34 -6.95 7.48
N LEU A 347 20.57 -7.85 6.86
CA LEU A 347 20.35 -7.80 5.40
C LEU A 347 18.89 -8.07 5.03
N THR A 348 18.05 -7.04 5.07
CA THR A 348 16.81 -6.97 4.28
C THR A 348 17.14 -6.24 2.97
N PHE A 349 17.39 -7.01 1.91
CA PHE A 349 17.44 -6.47 0.56
C PHE A 349 16.01 -6.30 0.04
N ASN A 350 15.58 -5.06 -0.15
CA ASN A 350 14.47 -4.73 -1.04
C ASN A 350 14.89 -5.08 -2.48
N HIS A 351 14.05 -5.82 -3.21
CA HIS A 351 14.08 -5.85 -4.67
C HIS A 351 13.64 -4.47 -5.21
N ALA A 352 14.59 -3.54 -5.28
CA ALA A 352 14.61 -2.40 -6.20
C ALA A 352 16.05 -1.90 -6.27
N ASN A 353 16.64 -1.90 -7.47
CA ASN A 353 18.05 -1.66 -7.84
C ASN A 353 18.98 -2.88 -7.83
N GLN A 354 18.75 -3.80 -8.76
CA GLN A 354 19.85 -4.52 -9.43
C GLN A 354 20.11 -3.87 -10.78
N GLU A 355 20.65 -2.65 -10.77
CA GLU A 355 21.30 -2.07 -11.95
C GLU A 355 22.64 -1.53 -11.48
N ASN A 356 23.71 -2.23 -11.89
CA ASN A 356 25.15 -1.98 -11.71
C ASN A 356 25.88 -3.01 -10.83
N ILE A 357 26.34 -4.11 -11.45
CA ILE A 357 27.74 -4.61 -11.50
C ILE A 357 27.74 -6.03 -12.13
N LYS A 358 28.34 -6.09 -13.33
CA LYS A 358 28.92 -7.20 -14.13
C LYS A 358 28.33 -8.64 -14.12
N SER A 359 28.13 -9.08 -15.38
CA SER A 359 27.76 -10.38 -15.97
C SER A 359 28.37 -11.67 -15.41
N ILE A 360 27.57 -12.75 -15.38
CA ILE A 360 27.87 -14.12 -15.90
C ILE A 360 26.54 -14.78 -16.30
N LYS A 361 26.47 -15.41 -17.49
CA LYS A 361 25.29 -16.14 -18.04
C LYS A 361 25.09 -17.51 -17.35
N PRO A 362 23.86 -18.04 -17.29
CA PRO A 362 23.48 -19.03 -18.31
C PRO A 362 22.03 -18.88 -18.83
N SER A 363 21.86 -19.39 -20.04
CA SER A 363 20.70 -19.32 -20.93
C SER A 363 19.67 -20.43 -20.68
N VAL A 364 18.38 -20.08 -20.56
CA VAL A 364 17.24 -20.89 -21.02
C VAL A 364 16.12 -19.95 -21.47
N VAL A 365 15.64 -20.14 -22.71
CA VAL A 365 14.59 -19.37 -23.38
C VAL A 365 13.21 -19.88 -22.94
N VAL A 366 12.31 -18.98 -22.53
CA VAL A 366 10.86 -19.26 -22.43
C VAL A 366 10.11 -18.19 -23.21
N VAL A 367 9.30 -18.65 -24.17
CA VAL A 367 8.48 -17.84 -25.08
C VAL A 367 7.30 -17.21 -24.32
N PRO A 368 7.01 -15.89 -24.46
CA PRO A 368 5.87 -15.27 -23.81
C PRO A 368 4.58 -15.45 -24.61
N SER A 369 3.53 -15.98 -23.97
CA SER A 369 2.16 -15.92 -24.47
C SER A 369 1.46 -14.63 -24.01
N LYS A 370 0.74 -14.00 -24.93
CA LYS A 370 0.10 -12.68 -24.76
C LYS A 370 -1.13 -12.77 -23.87
N GLY A 371 -1.07 -12.19 -22.66
CA GLY A 371 -2.22 -11.93 -21.79
C GLY A 371 -2.52 -10.44 -21.67
N LYS A 372 -3.76 -10.02 -21.94
CA LYS A 372 -4.24 -8.63 -21.84
C LYS A 372 -4.33 -8.20 -20.36
N ARG A 373 -4.00 -6.92 -20.10
CA ARG A 373 -4.08 -6.21 -18.81
C ARG A 373 -5.37 -6.50 -18.05
N ALA A 374 -5.27 -6.85 -16.77
CA ALA A 374 -6.41 -6.95 -15.87
C ALA A 374 -6.95 -5.53 -15.57
N VAL A 375 -8.21 -5.29 -15.94
CA VAL A 375 -8.96 -4.05 -15.71
C VAL A 375 -9.86 -4.25 -14.50
N LEU A 376 -9.33 -4.43 -13.28
CA LEU A 376 -10.17 -4.52 -12.08
C LEU A 376 -9.43 -3.95 -10.86
N GLY A 377 -10.07 -3.01 -10.17
CA GLY A 377 -9.50 -2.27 -9.03
C GLY A 377 -9.34 -3.11 -7.77
N GLU A 378 -8.48 -2.64 -6.86
CA GLU A 378 -8.11 -3.34 -5.62
C GLU A 378 -9.32 -3.55 -4.68
N ILE A 379 -9.54 -4.82 -4.32
CA ILE A 379 -10.53 -5.26 -3.35
C ILE A 379 -9.87 -5.23 -1.96
N SER A 380 -9.88 -4.06 -1.30
CA SER A 380 -9.33 -3.88 0.05
C SER A 380 -10.41 -3.89 1.13
N ASN A 381 -10.00 -4.33 2.32
CA ASN A 381 -10.87 -4.90 3.33
C ASN A 381 -11.05 -4.05 4.62
N LYS A 382 -12.28 -3.77 5.13
CA LYS A 382 -12.47 -3.04 6.42
C LYS A 382 -13.70 -3.43 7.26
N VAL A 383 -13.47 -3.92 8.49
CA VAL A 383 -14.48 -4.29 9.52
C VAL A 383 -15.03 -3.04 10.27
N ASN A 384 -16.33 -3.02 10.57
CA ASN A 384 -16.96 -2.05 11.49
C ASN A 384 -16.97 -2.60 12.92
N THR A 385 -16.63 -1.80 13.93
CA THR A 385 -16.93 -2.06 15.34
C THR A 385 -17.86 -0.96 15.86
N LEU A 386 -19.04 -1.34 16.33
CA LEU A 386 -19.95 -0.51 17.10
C LEU A 386 -19.70 -0.76 18.61
N ARG A 387 -19.67 0.34 19.36
CA ARG A 387 -19.76 0.54 20.83
C ARG A 387 -18.54 0.29 21.73
N GLY A 388 -18.38 1.24 22.67
CA GLY A 388 -17.39 1.36 23.75
C GLY A 388 -17.05 2.84 24.03
N VAL A 389 -18.07 3.67 24.34
CA VAL A 389 -18.21 4.45 25.60
C VAL A 389 -17.21 5.61 25.75
N GLU A 390 -17.75 6.84 25.62
CA GLU A 390 -17.09 8.12 25.89
C GLU A 390 -16.68 8.25 27.37
N PRO A 391 -15.50 8.82 27.69
CA PRO A 391 -15.28 9.46 28.97
C PRO A 391 -15.85 10.88 28.93
N ILE A 392 -16.80 11.13 29.83
CA ILE A 392 -17.40 12.44 30.10
C ILE A 392 -16.34 13.40 30.67
N ASP A 393 -16.19 14.54 30.00
CA ASP A 393 -15.51 15.76 30.43
C ASP A 393 -16.02 16.30 31.77
N ARG A 394 -15.13 16.86 32.62
CA ARG A 394 -15.41 18.12 33.35
C ARG A 394 -14.14 18.91 33.71
N ILE A 395 -14.35 20.24 33.66
CA ILE A 395 -13.65 21.38 34.30
C ILE A 395 -12.54 21.97 33.39
N ASN A 396 -12.65 23.17 32.79
CA ASN A 396 -13.18 24.44 33.32
C ASN A 396 -13.75 25.39 32.24
N LEU A 397 -14.60 26.30 32.73
CA LEU A 397 -15.65 27.06 32.06
C LEU A 397 -15.30 28.57 32.07
N LEU A 398 -15.92 29.34 31.15
CA LEU A 398 -16.16 30.81 31.13
C LEU A 398 -15.07 31.64 30.40
N GLN A 399 -15.40 32.43 29.36
CA GLN A 399 -16.30 33.59 29.43
C GLN A 399 -17.21 33.79 28.20
N LYS A 400 -18.39 34.35 28.47
CA LYS A 400 -19.52 34.66 27.57
C LYS A 400 -19.34 35.99 26.82
N LYS A 401 -19.97 36.11 25.63
CA LYS A 401 -20.81 37.28 25.26
C LYS A 401 -21.96 36.85 24.31
N LYS A 402 -23.09 37.53 24.44
CA LYS A 402 -24.47 37.13 24.09
C LYS A 402 -25.04 37.90 22.87
N VAL A 403 -25.80 37.18 22.00
CA VAL A 403 -27.18 37.47 21.45
C VAL A 403 -27.33 38.66 20.45
N PRO A 404 -28.30 38.72 19.47
CA PRO A 404 -29.62 38.05 19.39
C PRO A 404 -30.05 37.32 18.10
N VAL A 405 -31.15 36.57 18.30
CA VAL A 405 -32.00 35.83 17.35
C VAL A 405 -33.23 36.70 16.97
N SER A 406 -33.74 36.56 15.73
CA SER A 406 -35.13 36.90 15.37
C SER A 406 -35.82 35.72 14.68
N LYS A 407 -37.15 35.60 14.89
CA LYS A 407 -38.02 34.45 14.56
C LYS A 407 -39.02 34.77 13.43
N ARG A 408 -39.58 33.69 12.86
CA ARG A 408 -40.84 33.50 12.07
C ARG A 408 -40.74 33.87 10.56
N GLN A 409 -41.41 33.19 9.61
CA GLN A 409 -42.60 32.32 9.65
C GLN A 409 -42.72 31.47 8.37
N VAL A 410 -43.52 30.40 8.45
CA VAL A 410 -43.87 29.43 7.38
C VAL A 410 -45.11 29.90 6.61
N VAL A 411 -45.09 29.79 5.27
CA VAL A 411 -46.30 29.70 4.40
C VAL A 411 -46.01 28.74 3.23
N LYS A 412 -46.87 27.74 3.03
CA LYS A 412 -47.00 26.90 1.80
C LYS A 412 -48.15 27.45 0.94
N PRO A 413 -48.14 27.27 -0.40
CA PRO A 413 -48.97 26.17 -0.97
C PRO A 413 -48.38 25.43 -2.20
N ASN A 414 -48.98 24.25 -2.45
CA ASN A 414 -48.76 23.23 -3.50
C ASN A 414 -49.00 23.71 -4.95
N VAL A 415 -48.25 23.13 -5.92
CA VAL A 415 -48.76 22.61 -7.22
C VAL A 415 -47.88 21.43 -7.72
N ASN A 416 -48.53 20.41 -8.31
CA ASN A 416 -48.04 19.10 -8.78
C ASN A 416 -47.00 19.12 -9.96
N PRO A 417 -46.28 18.00 -10.20
CA PRO A 417 -45.22 17.90 -11.21
C PRO A 417 -45.72 17.43 -12.60
N PRO A 418 -45.02 17.78 -13.71
CA PRO A 418 -45.20 17.11 -14.99
C PRO A 418 -44.03 16.16 -15.34
N GLU A 419 -44.39 14.97 -15.82
CA GLU A 419 -43.53 13.98 -16.47
C GLU A 419 -42.97 14.49 -17.81
N LYS A 420 -41.77 14.00 -18.20
CA LYS A 420 -41.29 14.02 -19.60
C LYS A 420 -40.51 12.73 -19.96
N PRO A 421 -40.56 12.31 -21.26
CA PRO A 421 -40.32 10.94 -21.75
C PRO A 421 -38.87 10.69 -22.23
N PRO A 422 -38.50 9.46 -22.70
CA PRO A 422 -37.12 9.02 -22.82
C PRO A 422 -36.49 9.40 -24.17
N VAL A 423 -35.18 9.65 -24.19
CA VAL A 423 -34.41 9.98 -25.40
C VAL A 423 -33.61 8.76 -25.86
N GLN A 424 -33.90 8.33 -27.09
CA GLN A 424 -33.20 7.29 -27.84
C GLN A 424 -31.86 7.79 -28.42
N VAL A 425 -30.90 6.88 -28.50
CA VAL A 425 -29.58 7.05 -29.12
C VAL A 425 -29.70 6.95 -30.64
N VAL A 426 -29.29 8.00 -31.36
CA VAL A 426 -29.12 7.96 -32.83
C VAL A 426 -27.74 8.51 -33.19
N LYS A 427 -26.94 7.70 -33.90
CA LYS A 427 -25.66 8.10 -34.50
C LYS A 427 -25.91 8.97 -35.75
N PRO A 428 -25.17 10.06 -35.99
CA PRO A 428 -25.26 10.76 -37.27
C PRO A 428 -24.24 10.25 -38.29
N ILE A 429 -24.78 10.00 -39.49
CA ILE A 429 -24.12 9.75 -40.77
C ILE A 429 -23.83 11.09 -41.45
N VAL A 430 -22.67 11.18 -42.12
CA VAL A 430 -22.26 12.32 -42.95
C VAL A 430 -22.98 12.28 -44.31
N LYS A 431 -23.51 13.42 -44.79
CA LYS A 431 -23.54 13.80 -46.22
C LYS A 431 -23.76 15.31 -46.43
N THR A 432 -23.10 15.78 -47.47
CA THR A 432 -22.76 17.12 -48.00
C THR A 432 -23.93 17.89 -48.66
N THR A 433 -23.93 19.23 -48.62
CA THR A 433 -23.66 20.17 -49.77
C THR A 433 -23.97 21.66 -49.47
N SER A 434 -23.07 22.55 -49.94
CA SER A 434 -23.20 23.96 -50.45
C SER A 434 -23.86 25.04 -49.57
N SER A 435 -23.43 26.31 -49.47
CA SER A 435 -22.44 27.21 -50.09
C SER A 435 -22.40 28.46 -49.19
N SER A 436 -21.28 29.15 -48.93
CA SER A 436 -20.73 30.25 -49.74
C SER A 436 -19.56 30.95 -49.00
N ASN A 437 -18.66 31.49 -49.80
CA ASN A 437 -17.29 31.95 -49.53
C ASN A 437 -17.14 33.23 -48.70
N VAL A 438 -16.02 33.38 -47.95
CA VAL A 438 -14.99 34.43 -48.17
C VAL A 438 -13.61 33.90 -47.71
N ASN A 439 -12.59 34.16 -48.54
CA ASN A 439 -11.22 33.63 -48.53
C ASN A 439 -10.23 34.38 -47.61
N ASN A 440 -9.20 33.66 -47.15
CA ASN A 440 -7.74 33.93 -47.29
C ASN A 440 -6.96 33.22 -46.15
N ALA A 441 -5.80 32.58 -46.29
CA ALA A 441 -5.05 31.87 -47.34
C ALA A 441 -3.75 31.39 -46.63
N CYS A 442 -3.39 30.10 -46.69
CA CYS A 442 -2.03 29.64 -47.03
C CYS A 442 -1.97 28.10 -47.12
N ASN A 443 -1.45 27.63 -48.24
CA ASN A 443 -1.56 26.27 -48.75
C ASN A 443 -0.63 25.26 -48.07
N VAL A 444 -1.18 24.11 -47.71
CA VAL A 444 -0.45 22.84 -47.52
C VAL A 444 -0.58 22.04 -48.81
N VAL A 445 0.55 21.74 -49.45
CA VAL A 445 0.61 20.81 -50.58
C VAL A 445 0.72 19.39 -50.03
N ASN A 446 -0.27 18.55 -50.35
CA ASN A 446 -0.20 17.10 -50.18
C ASN A 446 0.62 16.49 -51.32
N VAL A 447 1.58 15.62 -50.98
CA VAL A 447 2.26 14.71 -51.92
C VAL A 447 1.96 13.26 -51.49
N PRO A 448 1.81 12.29 -52.42
CA PRO A 448 1.21 10.99 -52.14
C PRO A 448 2.08 10.04 -51.31
N ALA A 449 1.40 9.13 -50.61
CA ALA A 449 1.98 8.04 -49.83
C ALA A 449 2.55 6.93 -50.74
N THR A 450 3.75 7.14 -51.26
CA THR A 450 4.62 6.10 -51.81
C THR A 450 6.04 6.67 -51.87
N LEU A 451 6.79 6.57 -50.76
CA LEU A 451 8.26 6.69 -50.62
C LEU A 451 8.60 6.75 -49.12
N VAL A 452 8.38 5.66 -48.38
CA VAL A 452 8.96 5.49 -47.04
C VAL A 452 9.84 4.24 -47.07
N SER A 453 10.97 4.39 -47.76
CA SER A 453 12.13 3.52 -47.71
C SER A 453 13.34 4.37 -48.10
N GLN A 454 13.58 5.43 -47.34
CA GLN A 454 14.87 6.09 -47.33
C GLN A 454 15.33 6.21 -45.89
N LYS A 455 16.40 5.47 -45.61
CA LYS A 455 17.28 5.58 -44.46
C LYS A 455 17.40 7.06 -44.09
N ARG A 456 16.93 7.44 -42.91
CA ARG A 456 17.17 8.77 -42.36
C ARG A 456 18.66 8.83 -42.04
N GLU A 457 19.47 9.24 -43.01
CA GLU A 457 20.88 9.54 -42.77
C GLU A 457 20.92 10.66 -41.72
N GLU A 458 21.61 10.37 -40.63
CA GLU A 458 21.98 11.32 -39.59
C GLU A 458 22.71 12.49 -40.26
N ARG A 459 22.00 13.60 -40.44
CA ARG A 459 22.67 14.87 -40.72
C ARG A 459 23.32 15.32 -39.43
N ASN A 460 24.55 14.86 -39.20
CA ASN A 460 25.43 15.45 -38.18
C ASN A 460 25.66 16.90 -38.60
N SER A 461 25.11 17.83 -37.80
CA SER A 461 25.44 19.24 -37.92
C SER A 461 26.94 19.41 -37.65
N PHE A 462 27.64 20.18 -38.47
CA PHE A 462 29.10 20.42 -38.38
C PHE A 462 29.55 20.98 -37.01
N SER A 463 28.60 21.42 -36.17
CA SER A 463 28.85 21.88 -34.79
C SER A 463 28.95 20.76 -33.75
N THR A 464 28.52 19.53 -34.06
CA THR A 464 28.50 18.39 -33.12
C THR A 464 29.89 17.76 -32.96
N ASP A 465 30.74 17.89 -33.98
CA ASP A 465 32.12 17.36 -33.98
C ASP A 465 33.10 18.17 -33.08
N LEU A 466 32.65 19.30 -32.54
CA LEU A 466 33.47 20.22 -31.73
C LEU A 466 33.23 20.12 -30.21
N LEU A 467 32.22 19.36 -29.75
CA LEU A 467 31.94 19.20 -28.32
C LEU A 467 32.37 17.79 -27.86
N LYS A 468 33.39 17.74 -27.00
CA LYS A 468 33.92 16.50 -26.39
C LYS A 468 32.98 15.98 -25.28
N PHE A 469 31.81 15.47 -25.62
CA PHE A 469 30.94 14.78 -24.66
C PHE A 469 30.92 13.26 -24.90
N GLU A 470 30.79 12.50 -23.82
CA GLU A 470 30.70 11.03 -23.86
C GLU A 470 29.25 10.60 -24.12
N ASP A 471 29.04 9.62 -25.01
CA ASP A 471 27.73 8.95 -25.14
C ASP A 471 27.50 8.06 -23.92
N ILE A 472 26.75 8.56 -22.94
CA ILE A 472 26.51 7.85 -21.69
C ILE A 472 25.63 6.61 -21.89
N ASP A 473 24.90 6.51 -23.00
CA ASP A 473 23.91 5.46 -23.26
C ASP A 473 24.46 4.32 -24.15
N GLU A 474 25.72 4.41 -24.59
CA GLU A 474 26.35 3.44 -25.49
C GLU A 474 26.31 2.00 -24.96
N GLN A 475 26.60 1.82 -23.66
CA GLN A 475 26.67 0.51 -23.02
C GLN A 475 25.27 -0.12 -22.77
N ASP A 476 24.21 0.66 -22.90
CA ASP A 476 22.85 0.26 -22.57
C ASP A 476 22.06 -0.24 -23.80
N LYS A 477 22.65 -0.18 -24.99
CA LYS A 477 21.99 -0.54 -26.28
C LYS A 477 21.38 -1.95 -26.29
N ASN A 478 21.99 -2.87 -25.54
CA ASN A 478 21.53 -4.27 -25.48
C ASN A 478 20.58 -4.57 -24.33
N ASN A 479 20.26 -3.59 -23.46
CA ASN A 479 19.35 -3.76 -22.34
C ASN A 479 17.97 -3.17 -22.65
N PRO A 480 16.95 -3.98 -22.95
CA PRO A 480 15.61 -3.49 -23.28
C PRO A 480 14.91 -2.80 -22.10
N ILE A 481 15.37 -3.01 -20.85
CA ILE A 481 14.82 -2.37 -19.64
C ILE A 481 15.27 -0.91 -19.53
N LEU A 482 16.47 -0.59 -20.03
CA LEU A 482 17.04 0.76 -19.96
C LEU A 482 16.54 1.67 -21.08
N VAL A 483 15.96 1.09 -22.13
CA VAL A 483 15.28 1.84 -23.20
C VAL A 483 16.16 2.96 -23.80
N SER A 484 17.46 2.69 -23.94
CA SER A 484 18.48 3.65 -24.41
C SER A 484 18.12 4.31 -25.74
N LEU A 485 17.47 3.56 -26.65
CA LEU A 485 16.99 4.06 -27.95
C LEU A 485 16.06 5.28 -27.85
N TYR A 486 15.22 5.36 -26.82
CA TYR A 486 14.26 6.45 -26.64
C TYR A 486 14.69 7.45 -25.56
N THR A 487 15.85 7.25 -24.94
CA THR A 487 16.22 7.99 -23.74
C THR A 487 16.39 9.48 -24.02
N ASN A 488 16.93 9.86 -25.18
CA ASN A 488 17.00 11.26 -25.63
C ASN A 488 15.60 11.86 -25.84
N ASP A 489 14.75 11.21 -26.64
CA ASP A 489 13.37 11.65 -26.93
C ASP A 489 12.54 11.81 -25.64
N ILE A 490 12.70 10.88 -24.69
CA ILE A 490 12.03 10.94 -23.38
C ILE A 490 12.46 12.20 -22.63
N HIS A 491 13.76 12.48 -22.55
CA HIS A 491 14.24 13.64 -21.78
C HIS A 491 13.91 14.98 -22.46
N GLU A 492 13.93 15.03 -23.79
CA GLU A 492 13.42 16.17 -24.56
C GLU A 492 11.94 16.40 -24.24
N TYR A 493 11.13 15.35 -24.30
CA TYR A 493 9.71 15.41 -23.95
C TYR A 493 9.48 15.86 -22.51
N LEU A 494 10.22 15.33 -21.53
CA LEU A 494 10.11 15.75 -20.13
C LEU A 494 10.41 17.25 -19.98
N ARG A 495 11.37 17.81 -20.72
CA ARG A 495 11.61 19.28 -20.73
C ARG A 495 10.44 20.07 -21.33
N THR A 496 9.78 19.56 -22.37
CA THR A 496 8.56 20.21 -22.86
C THR A 496 7.45 20.22 -21.79
N LEU A 497 7.35 19.14 -21.00
CA LEU A 497 6.34 19.01 -19.95
C LEU A 497 6.65 19.86 -18.71
N GLU A 498 7.92 20.05 -18.33
CA GLU A 498 8.24 20.92 -17.19
C GLU A 498 7.85 22.38 -17.45
N ILE A 499 8.03 22.85 -18.69
CA ILE A 499 7.59 24.18 -19.14
C ILE A 499 6.06 24.26 -19.12
N LYS A 500 5.37 23.24 -19.67
CA LYS A 500 3.89 23.17 -19.69
C LYS A 500 3.29 23.22 -18.27
N PHE A 501 3.92 22.56 -17.31
CA PHE A 501 3.41 22.41 -15.94
C PHE A 501 4.21 23.25 -14.91
N THR A 502 4.51 24.49 -15.27
CA THR A 502 5.28 25.44 -14.44
C THR A 502 4.54 25.86 -13.16
N ILE A 503 5.31 25.99 -12.07
CA ILE A 503 4.88 26.66 -10.84
C ILE A 503 5.44 28.09 -10.83
N LYS A 504 4.58 29.08 -10.67
CA LYS A 504 4.96 30.49 -10.63
C LYS A 504 5.57 30.84 -9.28
N LYS A 505 6.66 31.61 -9.30
CA LYS A 505 7.22 32.22 -8.09
C LYS A 505 6.14 33.08 -7.41
N GLY A 506 5.94 32.89 -6.10
CA GLY A 506 4.96 33.67 -5.34
C GLY A 506 3.48 33.32 -5.60
N TYR A 507 3.15 32.14 -6.15
CA TYR A 507 1.75 31.76 -6.45
C TYR A 507 0.76 31.85 -5.26
N LEU A 508 1.24 31.77 -4.00
CA LEU A 508 0.44 31.90 -2.78
C LEU A 508 0.22 33.35 -2.34
N ALA A 509 0.86 34.34 -2.99
CA ALA A 509 0.71 35.74 -2.65
C ALA A 509 -0.77 36.16 -2.71
N GLY A 510 -1.29 36.74 -1.63
CA GLY A 510 -2.68 37.18 -1.52
C GLY A 510 -3.71 36.06 -1.32
N GLN A 511 -3.28 34.83 -1.03
CA GLN A 511 -4.18 33.73 -0.62
C GLN A 511 -4.24 33.61 0.91
N GLU A 512 -5.27 32.94 1.43
CA GLU A 512 -5.33 32.61 2.86
C GLU A 512 -4.24 31.59 3.26
N ILE A 513 -3.91 30.67 2.35
CA ILE A 513 -2.84 29.70 2.56
C ILE A 513 -1.48 30.39 2.44
N THR A 514 -0.70 30.32 3.52
CA THR A 514 0.64 30.94 3.58
C THR A 514 1.74 29.94 3.20
N PRO A 515 2.91 30.42 2.72
CA PRO A 515 4.10 29.59 2.53
C PRO A 515 4.44 28.70 3.73
N LYS A 516 4.38 29.28 4.93
CA LYS A 516 4.63 28.57 6.20
C LYS A 516 3.67 27.41 6.41
N MET A 517 2.38 27.57 6.11
CA MET A 517 1.38 26.50 6.23
C MET A 517 1.67 25.37 5.24
N ARG A 518 2.08 25.71 4.01
CA ARG A 518 2.49 24.73 2.99
C ARG A 518 3.72 23.95 3.45
N CYS A 519 4.74 24.58 4.01
CA CYS A 519 5.91 23.87 4.55
C CYS A 519 5.54 22.90 5.68
N VAL A 520 4.66 23.31 6.62
CA VAL A 520 4.15 22.43 7.69
C VAL A 520 3.41 21.22 7.10
N LEU A 521 2.57 21.44 6.09
CA LEU A 521 1.86 20.35 5.41
C LEU A 521 2.84 19.37 4.76
N VAL A 522 3.83 19.87 4.01
CA VAL A 522 4.78 19.01 3.30
C VAL A 522 5.66 18.21 4.25
N ASP A 523 6.14 18.81 5.34
CA ASP A 523 6.90 18.09 6.38
C ASP A 523 6.09 16.92 6.96
N TRP A 524 4.82 17.15 7.31
CA TRP A 524 3.93 16.08 7.75
C TRP A 524 3.65 15.03 6.67
N LEU A 525 3.47 15.43 5.40
CA LEU A 525 3.27 14.48 4.30
C LEU A 525 4.50 13.60 4.05
N VAL A 526 5.72 14.06 4.38
CA VAL A 526 6.92 13.20 4.36
C VAL A 526 6.81 12.09 5.41
N GLU A 527 6.28 12.38 6.60
CA GLU A 527 6.04 11.33 7.62
C GLU A 527 4.96 10.34 7.17
N VAL A 528 3.86 10.84 6.59
CA VAL A 528 2.79 10.00 6.01
C VAL A 528 3.35 9.11 4.90
N HIS A 529 4.18 9.67 4.01
CA HIS A 529 4.88 8.95 2.95
C HIS A 529 5.69 7.77 3.51
N GLN A 530 6.45 8.00 4.59
CA GLN A 530 7.22 6.95 5.24
C GLN A 530 6.33 5.89 5.90
N GLN A 531 5.23 6.30 6.53
CA GLN A 531 4.30 5.40 7.21
C GLN A 531 3.58 4.48 6.24
N PHE A 532 3.20 4.98 5.07
CA PHE A 532 2.60 4.18 3.99
C PHE A 532 3.65 3.42 3.14
N ARG A 533 4.95 3.69 3.35
CA ARG A 533 6.05 3.08 2.59
C ARG A 533 5.93 3.29 1.08
N LEU A 534 5.50 4.49 0.69
CA LEU A 534 5.27 4.84 -0.71
C LEU A 534 6.59 5.04 -1.46
N MET A 535 6.54 4.93 -2.78
CA MET A 535 7.63 5.29 -3.68
C MET A 535 7.96 6.78 -3.56
N GLN A 536 9.20 7.15 -3.86
CA GLN A 536 9.62 8.54 -3.72
C GLN A 536 8.95 9.42 -4.79
N GLU A 537 8.75 8.86 -5.99
CA GLU A 537 7.97 9.43 -7.08
C GLU A 537 6.59 9.89 -6.61
N THR A 538 5.91 9.06 -5.81
CA THR A 538 4.60 9.37 -5.22
C THR A 538 4.63 10.62 -4.35
N LEU A 539 5.68 10.82 -3.55
CA LEU A 539 5.86 12.04 -2.76
C LEU A 539 6.06 13.27 -3.66
N TYR A 540 6.99 13.20 -4.63
CA TYR A 540 7.23 14.33 -5.54
C TYR A 540 5.98 14.69 -6.36
N LEU A 541 5.22 13.69 -6.83
CA LEU A 541 3.97 13.90 -7.54
C LEU A 541 2.89 14.49 -6.63
N THR A 542 2.79 14.02 -5.38
CA THR A 542 1.89 14.60 -4.36
C THR A 542 2.12 16.10 -4.24
N ILE A 543 3.37 16.52 -4.05
CA ILE A 543 3.71 17.93 -3.86
C ILE A 543 3.49 18.73 -5.15
N ALA A 544 3.82 18.16 -6.31
CA ALA A 544 3.53 18.77 -7.61
C ALA A 544 2.02 19.00 -7.82
N ILE A 545 1.16 18.07 -7.38
CA ILE A 545 -0.30 18.21 -7.42
C ILE A 545 -0.74 19.34 -6.48
N ILE A 546 -0.25 19.38 -5.24
CA ILE A 546 -0.60 20.42 -4.26
C ILE A 546 -0.25 21.81 -4.80
N ASP A 547 1.00 22.01 -5.24
CA ASP A 547 1.47 23.33 -5.68
C ASP A 547 0.73 23.80 -6.94
N ARG A 548 0.47 22.89 -7.91
CA ARG A 548 -0.32 23.24 -9.11
C ARG A 548 -1.78 23.52 -8.79
N PHE A 549 -2.37 22.76 -7.87
CA PHE A 549 -3.76 22.94 -7.46
C PHE A 549 -3.94 24.28 -6.75
N LEU A 550 -3.12 24.60 -5.75
CA LEU A 550 -3.20 25.86 -5.00
C LEU A 550 -2.84 27.08 -5.87
N GLN A 551 -2.05 26.91 -6.92
CA GLN A 551 -1.82 27.96 -7.92
C GLN A 551 -3.08 28.31 -8.71
N LEU A 552 -3.87 27.31 -9.10
CA LEU A 552 -5.05 27.49 -9.95
C LEU A 552 -6.32 27.77 -9.13
N PHE A 553 -6.48 27.12 -7.98
CA PHE A 553 -7.63 27.24 -7.10
C PHE A 553 -7.28 28.02 -5.84
N ARG A 554 -7.41 29.36 -5.92
CA ARG A 554 -6.92 30.32 -4.92
C ARG A 554 -7.82 30.50 -3.68
N SER A 555 -8.91 29.75 -3.56
CA SER A 555 -9.96 29.93 -2.55
C SER A 555 -10.02 28.80 -1.50
N ILE A 556 -8.92 28.04 -1.32
CA ILE A 556 -8.83 27.05 -0.24
C ILE A 556 -8.69 27.73 1.12
N ASP A 557 -9.61 27.39 2.02
CA ASP A 557 -9.56 27.73 3.44
C ASP A 557 -8.46 26.94 4.15
N ARG A 558 -7.75 27.56 5.10
CA ARG A 558 -6.69 26.93 5.91
C ARG A 558 -7.11 25.61 6.54
N LYS A 559 -8.39 25.48 6.94
CA LYS A 559 -8.93 24.26 7.58
C LYS A 559 -9.00 23.06 6.63
N LYS A 560 -8.95 23.30 5.32
CA LYS A 560 -9.01 22.28 4.26
C LYS A 560 -7.63 21.97 3.68
N LEU A 561 -6.56 22.64 4.13
CA LEU A 561 -5.22 22.44 3.57
C LEU A 561 -4.71 21.00 3.80
N GLN A 562 -4.95 20.40 4.97
CA GLN A 562 -4.59 19.01 5.21
C GLN A 562 -5.39 18.05 4.33
N LEU A 563 -6.69 18.32 4.13
CA LEU A 563 -7.54 17.57 3.20
C LEU A 563 -6.98 17.61 1.77
N VAL A 564 -6.56 18.79 1.28
CA VAL A 564 -5.88 18.91 -0.03
C VAL A 564 -4.63 18.04 -0.07
N GLY A 565 -3.80 18.06 0.98
CA GLY A 565 -2.58 17.28 1.05
C GLY A 565 -2.79 15.76 0.97
N VAL A 566 -3.68 15.22 1.81
CA VAL A 566 -3.96 13.77 1.79
C VAL A 566 -4.66 13.32 0.53
N THR A 567 -5.53 14.15 -0.04
CA THR A 567 -6.19 13.84 -1.30
C THR A 567 -5.20 13.88 -2.46
N ALA A 568 -4.28 14.84 -2.50
CA ALA A 568 -3.22 14.89 -3.50
C ALA A 568 -2.33 13.63 -3.42
N MET A 569 -2.01 13.17 -2.22
CA MET A 569 -1.26 11.93 -2.03
C MET A 569 -2.07 10.70 -2.45
N PHE A 570 -3.36 10.65 -2.15
CA PHE A 570 -4.24 9.58 -2.63
C PHE A 570 -4.28 9.52 -4.16
N ILE A 571 -4.35 10.67 -4.85
CA ILE A 571 -4.28 10.74 -6.31
C ILE A 571 -2.92 10.25 -6.81
N ALA A 572 -1.82 10.75 -6.22
CA ALA A 572 -0.47 10.35 -6.60
C ALA A 572 -0.23 8.85 -6.39
N SER A 573 -0.71 8.28 -5.29
CA SER A 573 -0.59 6.86 -5.00
C SER A 573 -1.32 6.00 -6.02
N LYS A 574 -2.52 6.40 -6.46
CA LYS A 574 -3.24 5.69 -7.54
C LYS A 574 -2.54 5.79 -8.90
N TYR A 575 -1.68 6.80 -9.08
CA TYR A 575 -0.97 7.04 -10.33
C TYR A 575 0.36 6.28 -10.39
N GLU A 576 1.12 6.27 -9.29
CA GLU A 576 2.50 5.73 -9.25
C GLU A 576 2.61 4.34 -8.59
N GLU A 577 1.76 4.01 -7.62
CA GLU A 577 1.91 2.76 -6.87
C GLU A 577 1.27 1.58 -7.62
N MET A 578 1.97 0.45 -7.63
CA MET A 578 1.37 -0.83 -8.05
C MET A 578 0.20 -1.22 -7.11
N TYR A 579 0.34 -0.92 -5.82
CA TYR A 579 -0.66 -1.18 -4.79
C TYR A 579 -0.86 0.08 -3.94
N SER A 580 -1.94 0.82 -4.23
CA SER A 580 -2.22 2.10 -3.59
C SER A 580 -2.86 1.91 -2.20
N PRO A 581 -2.61 2.77 -1.21
CA PRO A 581 -3.38 2.74 0.04
C PRO A 581 -4.87 2.99 -0.23
N ASP A 582 -5.75 2.32 0.51
CA ASP A 582 -7.19 2.56 0.35
C ASP A 582 -7.54 3.94 0.92
N ILE A 583 -8.63 4.53 0.43
CA ILE A 583 -9.13 5.81 0.95
C ILE A 583 -9.28 5.80 2.48
N SER A 584 -9.60 4.62 3.03
CA SER A 584 -9.84 4.45 4.45
C SER A 584 -8.56 4.58 5.28
N ASP A 585 -7.40 4.44 4.64
CA ASP A 585 -6.08 4.63 5.25
C ASP A 585 -5.78 6.14 5.31
N PHE A 586 -6.16 6.91 4.28
CA PHE A 586 -6.11 8.38 4.30
C PHE A 586 -7.11 9.02 5.29
N VAL A 587 -8.28 8.39 5.51
CA VAL A 587 -9.18 8.78 6.62
C VAL A 587 -8.54 8.49 7.97
N TYR A 588 -7.82 7.37 8.09
CA TYR A 588 -7.20 6.97 9.36
C TYR A 588 -6.01 7.86 9.71
N ILE A 589 -5.13 8.17 8.74
CA ILE A 589 -3.93 8.97 8.98
C ILE A 589 -4.23 10.42 9.36
N THR A 590 -5.42 10.91 9.00
CA THR A 590 -5.91 12.24 9.38
C THR A 590 -6.64 12.23 10.73
N ASP A 591 -6.50 11.15 11.51
CA ASP A 591 -7.24 10.92 12.75
C ASP A 591 -8.76 11.12 12.59
N LYS A 592 -9.28 10.70 11.43
CA LYS A 592 -10.69 10.87 11.05
C LYS A 592 -11.17 12.32 11.04
N ALA A 593 -10.27 13.30 10.96
CA ALA A 593 -10.63 14.71 10.75
C ALA A 593 -11.45 14.92 9.47
N TYR A 594 -11.28 14.04 8.49
CA TYR A 594 -12.02 14.02 7.24
C TYR A 594 -12.66 12.66 6.98
N SER A 595 -13.88 12.69 6.46
CA SER A 595 -14.58 11.48 6.04
C SER A 595 -14.15 11.03 4.64
N LYS A 596 -14.55 9.81 4.25
CA LYS A 596 -14.34 9.32 2.89
C LYS A 596 -14.94 10.24 1.82
N ILE A 597 -16.12 10.80 2.10
CA ILE A 597 -16.81 11.65 1.13
C ILE A 597 -16.09 12.99 0.98
N ASP A 598 -15.47 13.51 2.04
CA ASP A 598 -14.65 14.73 1.96
C ASP A 598 -13.45 14.52 1.04
N ILE A 599 -12.75 13.39 1.19
CA ILE A 599 -11.59 13.04 0.34
C ILE A 599 -12.02 12.86 -1.12
N LEU A 600 -13.13 12.17 -1.39
CA LEU A 600 -13.66 11.99 -2.75
C LEU A 600 -14.10 13.30 -3.39
N ASN A 601 -14.74 14.20 -2.63
CA ASN A 601 -15.16 15.50 -3.13
C ASN A 601 -13.95 16.39 -3.44
N MET A 602 -12.94 16.38 -2.56
CA MET A 602 -11.68 17.08 -2.80
C MET A 602 -10.94 16.49 -4.01
N GLU A 603 -10.99 15.16 -4.18
CA GLU A 603 -10.36 14.49 -5.33
C GLU A 603 -10.97 14.98 -6.63
N MET A 604 -12.30 14.98 -6.72
CA MET A 604 -13.00 15.50 -7.88
C MET A 604 -12.67 16.97 -8.15
N LEU A 605 -12.50 17.78 -7.10
CA LEU A 605 -12.12 19.18 -7.24
C LEU A 605 -10.69 19.32 -7.79
N ILE A 606 -9.72 18.60 -7.24
CA ILE A 606 -8.32 18.62 -7.69
C ILE A 606 -8.22 18.13 -9.13
N VAL A 607 -8.82 16.99 -9.44
CA VAL A 607 -8.77 16.36 -10.76
C VAL A 607 -9.37 17.29 -11.83
N LYS A 608 -10.51 17.92 -11.55
CA LYS A 608 -11.14 18.90 -12.46
C LYS A 608 -10.28 20.16 -12.62
N THR A 609 -9.72 20.67 -11.53
CA THR A 609 -8.88 21.88 -11.55
C THR A 609 -7.61 21.66 -12.38
N LEU A 610 -7.03 20.47 -12.28
CA LEU A 610 -5.81 20.11 -13.01
C LEU A 610 -6.08 19.51 -14.39
N ASP A 611 -7.34 19.43 -14.82
CA ASP A 611 -7.77 18.84 -16.08
C ASP A 611 -7.12 17.47 -16.33
N TYR A 612 -7.18 16.59 -15.32
CA TYR A 612 -6.59 15.24 -15.33
C TYR A 612 -5.09 15.18 -15.68
N SER A 613 -4.40 16.33 -15.69
CA SER A 613 -3.03 16.43 -16.17
C SER A 613 -2.05 16.25 -15.02
N PHE A 614 -1.62 15.01 -14.76
CA PHE A 614 -0.68 14.69 -13.67
C PHE A 614 0.77 14.48 -14.14
N GLY A 615 1.02 14.54 -15.45
CA GLY A 615 2.34 14.27 -16.05
C GLY A 615 3.39 15.36 -15.89
N ARG A 616 3.40 16.13 -14.77
CA ARG A 616 4.54 17.03 -14.50
C ARG A 616 5.76 16.15 -14.20
N PRO A 617 6.90 16.35 -14.90
CA PRO A 617 8.09 15.56 -14.63
C PRO A 617 8.61 15.81 -13.22
N LEU A 618 9.17 14.76 -12.62
CA LEU A 618 9.74 14.79 -11.28
C LEU A 618 11.26 15.02 -11.35
N PRO A 619 11.85 15.74 -10.37
CA PRO A 619 13.31 15.94 -10.30
C PRO A 619 14.11 14.63 -10.33
N LEU A 620 13.53 13.53 -9.85
CA LEU A 620 14.17 12.21 -9.81
C LEU A 620 14.50 11.67 -11.21
N HIS A 621 13.69 11.94 -12.24
CA HIS A 621 13.98 11.46 -13.59
C HIS A 621 15.26 12.10 -14.13
N PHE A 622 15.38 13.42 -13.95
CA PHE A 622 16.56 14.18 -14.35
C PHE A 622 17.78 13.81 -13.52
N LEU A 623 17.63 13.64 -12.20
CA LEU A 623 18.73 13.27 -11.32
C LEU A 623 19.37 11.93 -11.72
N ARG A 624 18.57 10.93 -12.11
CA ARG A 624 19.10 9.63 -12.60
C ARG A 624 20.02 9.84 -13.80
N ARG A 625 19.57 10.61 -14.78
CA ARG A 625 20.37 10.91 -15.98
C ARG A 625 21.62 11.71 -15.67
N TYR A 626 21.53 12.72 -14.80
CA TYR A 626 22.68 13.54 -14.44
C TYR A 626 23.70 12.79 -13.59
N SER A 627 23.23 11.86 -12.75
CA SER A 627 24.11 10.96 -12.00
C SER A 627 24.92 10.07 -12.94
N LYS A 628 24.29 9.57 -14.01
CA LYS A 628 24.97 8.81 -15.05
C LYS A 628 26.00 9.65 -15.80
N ALA A 629 25.61 10.85 -16.25
CA ALA A 629 26.50 11.79 -16.96
C ALA A 629 27.68 12.27 -16.10
N GLY A 630 27.49 12.43 -14.80
CA GLY A 630 28.53 12.83 -13.85
C GLY A 630 29.33 11.65 -13.27
N LYS A 631 29.09 10.41 -13.70
CA LYS A 631 29.70 9.19 -13.13
C LYS A 631 29.58 9.13 -11.61
N ALA A 632 28.39 9.47 -11.10
CA ALA A 632 28.12 9.60 -9.69
C ALA A 632 28.21 8.27 -8.94
N LEU A 633 29.06 8.21 -7.91
CA LEU A 633 29.00 7.15 -6.91
C LEU A 633 27.66 7.14 -6.15
N PRO A 634 27.26 5.99 -5.55
CA PRO A 634 26.02 5.87 -4.79
C PRO A 634 25.85 6.93 -3.68
N VAL A 635 26.95 7.37 -3.08
CA VAL A 635 26.94 8.42 -2.04
C VAL A 635 26.55 9.79 -2.61
N HIS A 636 27.06 10.17 -3.79
CA HIS A 636 26.69 11.42 -4.47
C HIS A 636 25.21 11.41 -4.84
N HIS A 637 24.73 10.30 -5.42
CA HIS A 637 23.33 10.17 -5.81
C HIS A 637 22.41 10.25 -4.59
N THR A 638 22.78 9.58 -3.49
CA THR A 638 22.01 9.61 -2.23
C THR A 638 22.00 11.00 -1.59
N MET A 639 23.13 11.71 -1.65
CA MET A 639 23.25 13.10 -1.19
C MET A 639 22.37 14.05 -2.02
N ALA A 640 22.42 13.94 -3.34
CA ALA A 640 21.56 14.74 -4.22
C ALA A 640 20.07 14.46 -3.98
N LYS A 641 19.69 13.20 -3.71
CA LYS A 641 18.31 12.86 -3.32
C LYS A 641 17.89 13.53 -2.02
N TYR A 642 18.77 13.57 -1.02
CA TYR A 642 18.52 14.29 0.23
C TYR A 642 18.31 15.79 -0.02
N PHE A 643 19.15 16.42 -0.84
CA PHE A 643 19.01 17.83 -1.19
C PHE A 643 17.71 18.16 -1.89
N LEU A 644 17.32 17.34 -2.87
CA LEU A 644 16.05 17.52 -3.56
C LEU A 644 14.85 17.40 -2.62
N GLU A 645 14.89 16.44 -1.70
CA GLU A 645 13.77 16.20 -0.79
C GLU A 645 13.68 17.25 0.31
N GLU A 646 14.81 17.76 0.82
CA GLU A 646 14.83 18.93 1.73
C GLU A 646 14.27 20.15 1.02
N SER A 647 14.70 20.41 -0.22
CA SER A 647 14.20 21.52 -1.04
C SER A 647 12.70 21.44 -1.28
N LEU A 648 12.14 20.23 -1.35
CA LEU A 648 10.72 20.00 -1.57
C LEU A 648 9.84 20.62 -0.47
N VAL A 649 10.36 20.78 0.75
CA VAL A 649 9.66 21.34 1.92
C VAL A 649 9.50 22.87 1.82
N TYR A 650 10.47 23.56 1.23
CA TYR A 650 10.53 25.03 1.23
C TYR A 650 9.81 25.63 0.02
N TYR A 651 8.96 26.62 0.28
CA TYR A 651 8.09 27.23 -0.72
C TYR A 651 8.86 27.99 -1.80
N GLU A 652 9.97 28.58 -1.39
CA GLU A 652 10.88 29.39 -2.16
C GLU A 652 11.51 28.57 -3.29
N MET A 653 11.62 27.25 -3.12
CA MET A 653 12.18 26.33 -4.11
C MET A 653 11.16 25.87 -5.16
N CYS A 654 9.86 26.02 -4.93
CA CYS A 654 8.80 25.44 -5.77
C CYS A 654 8.81 25.91 -7.23
N HIS A 655 9.34 27.11 -7.48
CA HIS A 655 9.35 27.73 -8.81
C HIS A 655 10.48 27.20 -9.72
N TYR A 656 11.49 26.53 -9.15
CA TYR A 656 12.57 25.97 -9.94
C TYR A 656 12.06 24.82 -10.83
N PRO A 657 12.48 24.77 -12.10
CA PRO A 657 12.24 23.61 -12.95
C PRO A 657 12.81 22.33 -12.32
N PRO A 658 12.09 21.19 -12.41
CA PRO A 658 12.58 19.89 -11.96
C PRO A 658 13.96 19.51 -12.50
N SER A 659 14.27 19.85 -13.76
CA SER A 659 15.59 19.62 -14.35
C SER A 659 16.67 20.48 -13.68
N LEU A 660 16.44 21.78 -13.51
CA LEU A 660 17.40 22.70 -12.90
C LEU A 660 17.73 22.34 -11.45
N ILE A 661 16.71 22.04 -10.63
CA ILE A 661 16.93 21.68 -9.23
C ILE A 661 17.68 20.34 -9.09
N ALA A 662 17.45 19.39 -10.00
CA ALA A 662 18.20 18.13 -10.06
C ALA A 662 19.68 18.34 -10.44
N ALA A 663 19.94 19.23 -11.41
CA ALA A 663 21.29 19.63 -11.79
C ALA A 663 22.03 20.31 -10.61
N ALA A 664 21.34 21.19 -9.89
CA ALA A 664 21.89 21.86 -8.71
C ALA A 664 22.21 20.88 -7.57
N ALA A 665 21.31 19.95 -7.29
CA ALA A 665 21.49 18.97 -6.25
C ALA A 665 22.69 18.04 -6.52
N ILE A 666 22.85 17.54 -7.75
CA ILE A 666 23.98 16.66 -8.08
C ILE A 666 25.31 17.43 -8.11
N TYR A 667 25.30 18.68 -8.62
CA TYR A 667 26.50 19.52 -8.60
C TYR A 667 26.96 19.80 -7.18
N LEU A 668 26.04 20.19 -6.28
CA LEU A 668 26.37 20.42 -4.88
C LEU A 668 26.87 19.15 -4.21
N ALA A 669 26.30 17.99 -4.53
CA ALA A 669 26.75 16.71 -3.98
C ALA A 669 28.21 16.40 -4.38
N PHE A 670 28.60 16.66 -5.64
CA PHE A 670 29.99 16.52 -6.06
C PHE A 670 30.93 17.56 -5.45
N LEU A 671 30.45 18.77 -5.15
CA LEU A 671 31.27 19.81 -4.54
C LEU A 671 31.68 19.50 -3.10
N ILE A 672 30.81 18.84 -2.34
CA ILE A 672 31.05 18.59 -0.91
C ILE A 672 31.55 17.18 -0.62
N ILE A 673 31.40 16.25 -1.56
CA ILE A 673 31.91 14.88 -1.46
C ILE A 673 33.02 14.73 -2.50
N GLY A 674 34.27 14.66 -2.04
CA GLY A 674 35.40 14.31 -2.89
C GLY A 674 35.31 12.85 -3.36
N ASN A 675 35.94 12.55 -4.49
CA ASN A 675 36.30 11.17 -4.82
C ASN A 675 37.72 10.92 -4.30
N ASP A 676 38.00 9.73 -3.78
CA ASP A 676 39.22 9.40 -3.02
C ASP A 676 40.53 10.06 -3.53
N GLU A 677 41.30 10.60 -2.57
CA GLU A 677 42.71 11.07 -2.46
C GLU A 677 43.50 11.64 -3.68
N ASP A 678 43.11 11.47 -4.93
CA ASP A 678 43.81 11.96 -6.15
C ASP A 678 43.14 13.22 -6.77
N ASP A 679 42.36 13.98 -6.00
CA ASP A 679 41.34 14.94 -6.47
C ASP A 679 41.87 16.38 -6.77
N GLU A 680 43.18 16.60 -6.87
CA GLU A 680 43.74 17.89 -7.32
C GLU A 680 43.56 18.06 -8.84
N GLY A 681 42.41 18.65 -9.23
CA GLY A 681 42.16 19.08 -10.61
C GLY A 681 40.93 18.46 -11.29
N LYS A 682 40.10 17.70 -10.57
CA LYS A 682 38.89 17.09 -11.15
C LYS A 682 37.87 18.15 -11.56
N VAL A 683 37.53 18.17 -12.85
CA VAL A 683 36.45 19.01 -13.39
C VAL A 683 35.10 18.48 -12.90
N ILE A 684 34.53 19.13 -11.88
CA ILE A 684 33.25 18.73 -11.26
C ILE A 684 32.06 18.91 -12.23
N TRP A 685 32.05 20.01 -12.98
CA TRP A 685 31.04 20.27 -14.00
C TRP A 685 31.62 19.96 -15.38
N SER A 686 31.50 18.70 -15.81
CA SER A 686 32.07 18.23 -17.08
C SER A 686 31.23 18.67 -18.28
N ASP A 687 31.85 18.68 -19.47
CA ASP A 687 31.16 18.95 -20.74
C ASP A 687 30.01 17.95 -20.99
N THR A 688 30.18 16.71 -20.53
CA THR A 688 29.13 15.68 -20.60
C THR A 688 27.94 16.02 -19.70
N LEU A 689 28.19 16.45 -18.46
CA LEU A 689 27.12 16.88 -17.56
C LEU A 689 26.44 18.15 -18.08
N ALA A 690 27.19 19.12 -18.61
CA ALA A 690 26.64 20.32 -19.24
C ALA A 690 25.76 19.98 -20.45
N TYR A 691 26.20 19.07 -21.32
CA TYR A 691 25.46 18.61 -22.49
C TYR A 691 24.11 17.98 -22.11
N TYR A 692 24.11 16.94 -21.24
CA TYR A 692 22.88 16.24 -20.89
C TYR A 692 21.96 17.04 -19.95
N SER A 693 22.52 17.90 -19.09
CA SER A 693 21.74 18.81 -18.26
C SER A 693 21.22 20.03 -19.00
N THR A 694 21.80 20.35 -20.16
CA THR A 694 21.52 21.57 -20.96
C THR A 694 21.71 22.87 -20.19
N TYR A 695 22.47 22.84 -19.09
CA TYR A 695 22.76 23.99 -18.24
C TYR A 695 24.26 24.26 -18.21
N SER A 696 24.61 25.55 -18.26
CA SER A 696 25.94 26.00 -17.88
C SER A 696 26.07 25.96 -16.36
N LYS A 697 27.30 25.96 -15.84
CA LYS A 697 27.53 26.04 -14.40
C LYS A 697 26.83 27.26 -13.78
N ASP A 698 26.90 28.41 -14.45
CA ASP A 698 26.33 29.67 -13.95
C ASP A 698 24.80 29.64 -13.85
N ASP A 699 24.12 28.90 -14.73
CA ASP A 699 22.66 28.70 -14.67
C ASP A 699 22.24 27.98 -13.38
N VAL A 700 23.09 27.06 -12.90
CA VAL A 700 22.80 26.17 -11.78
C VAL A 700 23.13 26.80 -10.42
N LEU A 701 24.10 27.73 -10.38
CA LEU A 701 24.61 28.35 -9.15
C LEU A 701 23.53 28.98 -8.25
N PRO A 702 22.52 29.71 -8.76
CA PRO A 702 21.47 30.27 -7.90
C PRO A 702 20.75 29.19 -7.07
N ALA A 703 20.32 28.10 -7.72
CA ALA A 703 19.66 27.00 -7.03
C ALA A 703 20.61 26.27 -6.06
N VAL A 704 21.90 26.19 -6.39
CA VAL A 704 22.93 25.61 -5.51
C VAL A 704 23.08 26.40 -4.22
N HIS A 705 23.08 27.74 -4.31
CA HIS A 705 23.15 28.62 -3.15
C HIS A 705 21.94 28.47 -2.24
N ASP A 706 20.73 28.40 -2.82
CA ASP A 706 19.50 28.23 -2.05
C ASP A 706 19.42 26.85 -1.38
N ILE A 707 19.80 25.78 -2.09
CA ILE A 707 19.90 24.43 -1.51
C ILE A 707 20.91 24.43 -0.35
N ALA A 708 22.10 25.00 -0.54
CA ALA A 708 23.12 25.03 0.51
C ALA A 708 22.64 25.81 1.75
N ALA A 709 21.93 26.92 1.57
CA ALA A 709 21.34 27.69 2.67
C ALA A 709 20.27 26.89 3.43
N ILE A 710 19.45 26.10 2.74
CA ILE A 710 18.48 25.19 3.36
C ILE A 710 19.19 24.11 4.17
N ILE A 711 20.19 23.44 3.59
CA ILE A 711 20.85 22.30 4.20
C ILE A 711 21.68 22.70 5.42
N THR A 712 22.39 23.82 5.36
CA THR A 712 23.18 24.34 6.49
C THR A 712 22.30 24.71 7.70
N ASN A 713 21.04 25.09 7.46
CA ASN A 713 20.07 25.39 8.51
C ASN A 713 19.17 24.21 8.90
N ALA A 714 19.28 23.06 8.22
CA ALA A 714 18.36 21.93 8.38
C ALA A 714 18.33 21.37 9.81
N GLU A 715 19.44 21.38 10.54
CA GLU A 715 19.49 20.91 11.94
C GLU A 715 18.72 21.81 12.90
N ASN A 716 18.71 23.12 12.63
CA ASN A 716 18.01 24.12 13.44
C ASN A 716 16.57 24.37 12.96
N SER A 717 16.19 23.79 11.82
CA SER A 717 14.85 23.92 11.26
C SER A 717 13.83 23.19 12.13
N LYS A 718 12.60 23.70 12.16
CA LYS A 718 11.48 23.00 12.78
C LYS A 718 10.91 21.88 11.89
N TYR A 719 11.24 21.87 10.60
CA TYR A 719 10.82 20.84 9.65
C TYR A 719 11.90 19.76 9.65
N GLN A 720 11.60 18.60 10.23
CA GLN A 720 12.61 17.58 10.53
C GLN A 720 12.33 16.23 9.86
N ALA A 721 11.21 16.06 9.18
CA ALA A 721 10.80 14.76 8.66
C ALA A 721 11.80 14.20 7.64
N VAL A 722 12.25 15.03 6.70
CA VAL A 722 13.24 14.63 5.68
C VAL A 722 14.59 14.32 6.33
N ARG A 723 15.13 15.22 7.16
CA ARG A 723 16.38 14.95 7.89
C ARG A 723 16.34 13.62 8.64
N LYS A 724 15.29 13.38 9.44
CA LYS A 724 15.09 12.11 10.20
C LYS A 724 14.99 10.90 9.28
N LYS A 725 14.30 11.01 8.14
CA LYS A 725 14.25 9.95 7.11
C LYS A 725 15.66 9.54 6.68
N TYR A 726 16.50 10.51 6.34
CA TYR A 726 17.85 10.30 5.80
C TYR A 726 18.93 9.99 6.85
N VAL A 727 18.59 10.03 8.15
CA VAL A 727 19.46 9.50 9.24
C VAL A 727 19.58 7.98 9.16
N HIS A 728 18.58 7.30 8.60
CA HIS A 728 18.51 5.84 8.59
C HIS A 728 19.62 5.21 7.72
N VAL A 729 20.12 4.03 8.12
CA VAL A 729 21.20 3.29 7.42
C VAL A 729 20.86 3.03 5.95
N LYS A 730 19.58 2.77 5.65
CA LYS A 730 19.04 2.62 4.27
C LYS A 730 19.35 3.81 3.34
N HIS A 731 19.67 4.97 3.91
CA HIS A 731 20.04 6.20 3.20
C HIS A 731 21.47 6.64 3.54
N MET A 732 22.35 5.69 3.89
CA MET A 732 23.77 5.94 4.19
C MET A 732 24.01 6.93 5.34
N LYS A 733 22.99 7.16 6.19
CA LYS A 733 22.99 8.21 7.21
C LYS A 733 23.41 9.58 6.64
N ILE A 734 23.03 9.85 5.39
CA ILE A 734 23.61 10.95 4.60
C ILE A 734 23.32 12.33 5.23
N SER A 735 22.22 12.48 5.97
CA SER A 735 21.83 13.76 6.57
C SER A 735 22.62 14.16 7.82
N ILE A 736 23.48 13.28 8.34
CA ILE A 736 24.36 13.56 9.49
C ILE A 736 25.84 13.55 9.12
N ARG A 737 26.14 13.54 7.83
CA ARG A 737 27.50 13.52 7.31
C ARG A 737 28.24 14.83 7.61
N PRO A 738 29.52 14.78 8.03
CA PRO A 738 30.30 15.98 8.37
C PRO A 738 30.50 16.91 7.17
N GLU A 739 30.50 16.39 5.94
CA GLU A 739 30.66 17.16 4.70
C GLU A 739 29.59 18.25 4.53
N LEU A 740 28.40 18.05 5.10
CA LEU A 740 27.31 19.03 5.13
C LEU A 740 27.64 20.30 5.93
N LYS A 741 28.71 20.28 6.75
CA LYS A 741 29.22 21.42 7.53
C LYS A 741 30.64 21.82 7.10
N SER A 742 31.09 21.34 5.94
CA SER A 742 32.41 21.68 5.41
C SER A 742 32.55 23.19 5.13
N PRO A 743 33.78 23.76 5.16
CA PRO A 743 34.02 25.15 4.77
C PRO A 743 33.49 25.50 3.38
N ILE A 744 33.54 24.55 2.44
CA ILE A 744 32.99 24.68 1.09
C ILE A 744 31.48 24.88 1.16
N MET A 745 30.76 24.01 1.89
CA MET A 745 29.31 24.11 2.06
C MET A 745 28.88 25.44 2.70
N LEU A 746 29.59 25.87 3.75
CA LEU A 746 29.32 27.14 4.44
C LEU A 746 29.60 28.35 3.54
N SER A 747 30.67 28.32 2.74
CA SER A 747 31.00 29.36 1.76
C SER A 747 29.93 29.49 0.67
N ILE A 748 29.41 28.36 0.18
CA ILE A 748 28.34 28.33 -0.81
C ILE A 748 27.04 28.88 -0.19
N ALA A 749 26.68 28.47 1.03
CA ALA A 749 25.47 28.96 1.71
C ALA A 749 25.54 30.47 2.00
N GLY A 750 26.69 30.98 2.42
CA GLY A 750 26.88 32.40 2.78
C GLY A 750 26.68 33.39 1.62
N LYS A 751 26.72 32.93 0.37
CA LYS A 751 26.49 33.76 -0.82
C LYS A 751 25.00 34.01 -1.13
N SER A 752 24.09 33.16 -0.64
CA SER A 752 22.63 33.35 -0.80
C SER A 752 22.12 34.59 -0.04
N ASN A 753 22.74 34.94 1.10
CA ASN A 753 22.35 36.10 1.91
C ASN A 753 22.72 37.49 1.32
N LYS A 754 23.35 37.54 0.13
CA LYS A 754 23.82 38.79 -0.49
C LYS A 754 23.13 39.13 -1.83
N SER A 755 22.18 38.31 -2.30
CA SER A 755 21.49 38.49 -3.59
C SER A 755 20.06 38.97 -3.46
#